data_AF-A0A329C1N9-F1
#
_entry.id   AF-A0A329C1N9-F1
#
_cell.length_a   1.000
_cell.length_b   1.000
_cell.length_c   1.000
_cell.angle_alpha   90.00
_cell.angle_beta   90.00
_cell.angle_gamma   90.00
#
_symmetry.space_group_name_H-M   'P 1'
#
loop_
_entity.id
_entity.type
_entity.pdbx_description
1 polymer ?
#
loop_
_entity_poly.entity_id
_entity_poly.type
_entity_poly.pdbx_seq_one_letter_code
_entity_poly.pdbx_strand_id
1 'polypeptide(L)'
;MKKENPFCGMTGNLARVFAMFALLLIAFGANATDCLTLYAQSGATPGSKTCRLDVVGNTPGGMGNYACINDLALIDQWCAAPKENEPEASCPIADPVYPGNGTVTLTEADFVSGDDLPMQFTRTYRSKSLSASSAAMGPVWFHSWQRSLGLANANSGSSSTVLAYRENGEPVTFKWASGSWRSAGFTGLALAQNGSGWTLTDLRSETVESYSAQGVLLSERTKTGFVRTLAYEASGLLTTITQHAVGTDAKQDITLRLDYDDKRRLSRLNDPLGGMTQYGYDANGNLVSVTWPDGYVHRYVYDDTRFKNALTGEIDEAGNRLASWSYDAQGRAVAVSHPDASRNVRFAYNAGSTVITDSRRATTLNLSSIGGMLRPTGSSSIAGNTASTWDASGNLLKDSDASGGSTEYSYDDVGRPVRATIRNTSGATISTMRYADGTSLRPSMIASPGLIQSFVYDANGNTTGIAETPTRDLTGASAFDAPKSDGATMAYGMTYDATNRLAFVQQLADGKVAGQWKVTRDATGNVFAIVIQQSIPDATEMIMRDAAHRVLNGYNPTGDFYLHYDRRGRIDLFKFSEYASAANGGIRRVFKVRWGYSPDGQVVSRVGTVARNGSVLDLNDGTDLPISSDETDRWIDNYNYGDSPVGPPANLQGVRQMLRAGGFAGTGTVCGDCHFSAGLIDGAARGIAFVWRLAQNPAVRYGIGQGARKAAENWERIKALCKPAAETEVDGIPPGRITSEYTDITVGFSRRNIQTDVGKAEFEANLVESGYVQTLSKDGKADIFTKDGARYTVRDESTAGYPTAEYIPAGAPRGTIKIRLPK
;
A
#
# COMPACT_ATOMS: atom_id res chain seq x y z
N MET A 1 -41.72 80.19 59.20
CA MET A 1 -40.83 80.69 58.13
C MET A 1 -40.16 79.51 57.46
N LYS A 2 -40.33 79.40 56.13
CA LYS A 2 -39.36 78.92 55.10
C LYS A 2 -38.66 77.56 55.35
N LYS A 3 -38.56 76.63 54.40
CA LYS A 3 -38.62 76.71 52.93
C LYS A 3 -38.62 75.28 52.34
N GLU A 4 -39.22 75.17 51.15
CA GLU A 4 -39.13 74.13 50.12
C GLU A 4 -37.68 73.65 49.85
N ASN A 5 -37.37 72.47 49.30
CA ASN A 5 -37.82 71.91 48.02
C ASN A 5 -37.37 70.42 47.87
N PRO A 6 -38.02 69.63 47.00
CA PRO A 6 -37.70 68.23 46.73
C PRO A 6 -36.81 68.09 45.49
N PHE A 7 -35.74 67.29 45.53
CA PHE A 7 -35.15 66.65 44.34
C PHE A 7 -34.25 65.49 44.78
N CYS A 8 -34.90 64.35 45.03
CA CYS A 8 -34.27 63.04 45.04
C CYS A 8 -34.34 62.52 43.59
N GLY A 9 -33.21 62.05 43.04
CA GLY A 9 -33.20 61.28 41.79
C GLY A 9 -32.52 61.98 40.62
N MET A 10 -31.22 61.72 40.43
CA MET A 10 -30.61 61.63 39.10
C MET A 10 -29.19 61.01 39.08
N THR A 11 -28.51 60.88 40.23
CA THR A 11 -27.12 60.37 40.26
C THR A 11 -27.01 58.85 40.50
N GLY A 12 -27.97 58.21 41.16
CA GLY A 12 -27.99 56.75 41.36
C GLY A 12 -28.40 55.95 40.10
N ASN A 13 -29.15 56.56 39.19
CA ASN A 13 -29.63 55.88 37.98
C ASN A 13 -28.60 55.95 36.84
N LEU A 14 -27.76 56.99 36.74
CA LEU A 14 -26.72 57.02 35.70
C LEU A 14 -25.59 56.02 35.97
N ALA A 15 -25.19 55.85 37.24
CA ALA A 15 -24.19 54.84 37.62
C ALA A 15 -24.73 53.41 37.48
N ARG A 16 -26.03 53.19 37.71
CA ARG A 16 -26.69 51.89 37.44
C ARG A 16 -26.92 51.64 35.96
N VAL A 17 -27.18 52.67 35.16
CA VAL A 17 -27.30 52.55 33.70
C VAL A 17 -25.92 52.33 33.07
N PHE A 18 -24.85 52.99 33.53
CA PHE A 18 -23.48 52.71 33.08
C PHE A 18 -22.96 51.36 33.60
N ALA A 19 -23.31 50.94 34.81
CA ALA A 19 -23.01 49.58 35.30
C ALA A 19 -23.83 48.52 34.56
N MET A 20 -25.09 48.78 34.19
CA MET A 20 -25.88 47.90 33.32
C MET A 20 -25.40 47.92 31.86
N PHE A 21 -24.89 49.04 31.33
CA PHE A 21 -24.29 49.09 30.00
C PHE A 21 -22.91 48.42 29.98
N ALA A 22 -22.13 48.55 31.05
CA ALA A 22 -20.87 47.84 31.24
C ALA A 22 -21.11 46.34 31.53
N LEU A 23 -22.16 45.95 32.27
CA LEU A 23 -22.58 44.55 32.42
C LEU A 23 -23.21 43.98 31.14
N LEU A 24 -23.88 44.80 30.31
CA LEU A 24 -24.28 44.39 28.96
C LEU A 24 -23.06 44.21 28.06
N LEU A 25 -22.07 45.11 28.11
CA LEU A 25 -20.83 45.01 27.33
C LEU A 25 -19.90 43.87 27.83
N ILE A 26 -19.96 43.52 29.12
CA ILE A 26 -19.26 42.35 29.69
C ILE A 26 -20.05 41.04 29.45
N ALA A 27 -21.35 41.09 29.17
CA ALA A 27 -22.15 39.93 28.76
C ALA A 27 -22.04 39.57 27.26
N PHE A 28 -21.49 40.46 26.42
CA PHE A 28 -21.16 40.15 25.02
C PHE A 28 -19.70 39.70 24.80
N GLY A 29 -18.95 39.49 25.89
CA GLY A 29 -17.60 38.90 25.87
C GLY A 29 -17.58 37.41 26.19
N ALA A 30 -18.74 36.72 26.17
CA ALA A 30 -18.78 35.27 26.26
C ALA A 30 -18.29 34.69 24.92
N ASN A 31 -17.11 34.07 24.96
CA ASN A 31 -16.52 33.31 23.87
C ASN A 31 -17.61 32.56 23.09
N ALA A 32 -17.61 32.77 21.77
CA ALA A 32 -18.43 32.03 20.83
C ALA A 32 -18.45 30.55 21.24
N THR A 33 -19.62 30.06 21.66
CA THR A 33 -19.95 28.67 21.47
C THR A 33 -19.69 28.42 19.99
N ASP A 34 -18.66 27.63 19.68
CA ASP A 34 -18.17 27.44 18.31
C ASP A 34 -19.38 27.15 17.41
N CYS A 35 -19.75 28.08 16.52
CA CYS A 35 -21.00 28.01 15.76
C CYS A 35 -21.16 26.66 15.05
N LEU A 36 -20.03 26.01 14.75
CA LEU A 36 -19.93 24.67 14.20
C LEU A 36 -20.53 23.58 15.11
N THR A 37 -20.33 23.68 16.42
CA THR A 37 -20.97 22.78 17.41
C THR A 37 -22.48 22.99 17.48
N LEU A 38 -22.95 24.22 17.24
CA LEU A 38 -24.38 24.54 17.20
C LEU A 38 -25.03 24.04 15.90
N TYR A 39 -24.36 24.18 14.75
CA TYR A 39 -24.84 23.64 13.47
C TYR A 39 -24.94 22.12 13.50
N ALA A 40 -24.00 21.43 14.17
CA ALA A 40 -24.09 19.97 14.37
C ALA A 40 -25.37 19.55 15.13
N GLN A 41 -25.88 20.39 16.03
CA GLN A 41 -27.12 20.12 16.78
C GLN A 41 -28.40 20.30 15.95
N SER A 42 -28.32 20.94 14.78
CA SER A 42 -29.48 21.14 13.89
C SER A 42 -29.96 19.83 13.22
N GLY A 43 -29.18 18.76 13.31
CA GLY A 43 -29.43 17.50 12.59
C GLY A 43 -29.18 17.60 11.08
N ALA A 44 -28.71 18.75 10.58
CA ALA A 44 -28.27 18.91 9.21
C ALA A 44 -27.09 17.98 8.91
N THR A 45 -27.03 17.47 7.67
CA THR A 45 -25.91 16.64 7.22
C THR A 45 -25.01 17.45 6.28
N PRO A 46 -23.75 17.75 6.64
CA PRO A 46 -22.79 18.39 5.73
C PRO A 46 -22.71 17.67 4.38
N GLY A 47 -22.53 18.41 3.29
CA GLY A 47 -22.49 17.86 1.92
C GLY A 47 -23.85 17.38 1.37
N SER A 48 -24.94 17.47 2.14
CA SER A 48 -26.29 17.19 1.64
C SER A 48 -26.89 18.42 0.94
N LYS A 49 -27.80 18.18 -0.02
CA LYS A 49 -28.52 19.26 -0.73
C LYS A 49 -29.41 20.09 0.21
N THR A 50 -29.82 19.53 1.34
CA THR A 50 -30.70 20.18 2.33
C THR A 50 -29.92 20.82 3.48
N CYS A 51 -28.61 20.57 3.58
CA CYS A 51 -27.77 20.99 4.71
C CYS A 51 -28.04 22.42 5.16
N ARG A 52 -27.99 23.38 4.22
CA ARG A 52 -28.21 24.79 4.52
C ARG A 52 -29.60 25.07 5.07
N LEU A 53 -30.62 24.43 4.51
CA LEU A 53 -32.01 24.56 4.97
C LEU A 53 -32.17 23.99 6.37
N ASP A 54 -31.54 22.85 6.63
CA ASP A 54 -31.62 22.15 7.91
C ASP A 54 -30.89 22.95 9.01
N VAL A 55 -29.72 23.54 8.73
CA VAL A 55 -29.02 24.41 9.68
C VAL A 55 -29.84 25.65 9.97
N VAL A 56 -30.29 26.37 8.95
CA VAL A 56 -31.06 27.60 9.16
C VAL A 56 -32.40 27.32 9.86
N GLY A 57 -33.01 26.15 9.60
CA GLY A 57 -34.31 25.78 10.14
C GLY A 57 -34.30 25.21 11.56
N ASN A 58 -33.26 24.45 11.94
CA ASN A 58 -33.28 23.61 13.13
C ASN A 58 -32.20 23.96 14.18
N THR A 59 -31.37 24.98 13.93
CA THR A 59 -30.33 25.38 14.88
C THR A 59 -30.94 25.98 16.17
N PRO A 60 -30.62 25.46 17.38
CA PRO A 60 -31.20 25.95 18.63
C PRO A 60 -30.89 27.44 18.90
N GLY A 61 -31.93 28.26 19.12
CA GLY A 61 -31.81 29.72 19.27
C GLY A 61 -31.89 30.25 20.71
N GLY A 62 -31.00 31.19 21.05
CA GLY A 62 -31.00 32.03 22.25
C GLY A 62 -30.34 33.39 21.98
N MET A 63 -30.50 34.39 22.85
CA MET A 63 -30.03 35.79 22.61
C MET A 63 -28.50 35.93 22.39
N GLY A 64 -27.70 34.90 22.66
CA GLY A 64 -26.26 34.86 22.35
C GLY A 64 -25.89 34.12 21.05
N ASN A 65 -26.82 33.39 20.43
CA ASN A 65 -26.53 32.48 19.28
C ASN A 65 -26.96 33.06 17.93
N TYR A 66 -27.49 34.30 17.90
CA TYR A 66 -28.03 34.93 16.69
C TYR A 66 -26.98 35.15 15.60
N ALA A 67 -25.70 35.32 16.00
CA ALA A 67 -24.57 35.43 15.10
C ALA A 67 -24.37 34.15 14.30
N CYS A 68 -24.47 32.97 14.93
CA CYS A 68 -24.32 31.69 14.25
C CYS A 68 -25.51 31.38 13.32
N ILE A 69 -26.74 31.59 13.76
CA ILE A 69 -27.95 31.20 12.99
C ILE A 69 -28.03 31.91 11.62
N ASN A 70 -27.47 33.11 11.52
CA ASN A 70 -27.51 33.93 10.30
C ASN A 70 -26.14 34.11 9.62
N ASP A 71 -25.10 33.42 10.09
CA ASP A 71 -23.79 33.45 9.42
C ASP A 71 -23.82 32.51 8.21
N LEU A 72 -24.44 32.98 7.13
CA LEU A 72 -24.60 32.22 5.89
C LEU A 72 -23.25 31.78 5.31
N ALA A 73 -22.17 32.54 5.53
CA ALA A 73 -20.83 32.17 5.07
C ALA A 73 -20.29 30.98 5.86
N LEU A 74 -20.43 30.99 7.19
CA LEU A 74 -20.02 29.88 8.05
C LEU A 74 -20.92 28.65 7.89
N ILE A 75 -22.22 28.84 7.62
CA ILE A 75 -23.16 27.76 7.27
C ILE A 75 -22.77 27.15 5.92
N ASP A 76 -22.50 27.97 4.90
CA ASP A 76 -22.07 27.49 3.59
C ASP A 76 -20.71 26.77 3.70
N GLN A 77 -19.80 27.25 4.55
CA GLN A 77 -18.52 26.57 4.84
C GLN A 77 -18.74 25.23 5.55
N TRP A 78 -19.61 25.18 6.56
CA TRP A 78 -19.93 23.94 7.28
C TRP A 78 -20.64 22.93 6.37
N CYS A 79 -21.58 23.39 5.55
CA CYS A 79 -22.30 22.56 4.59
C CYS A 79 -21.45 22.12 3.39
N ALA A 80 -20.40 22.85 3.06
CA ALA A 80 -19.42 22.45 2.04
C ALA A 80 -18.47 21.36 2.54
N ALA A 81 -18.44 21.06 3.84
CA ALA A 81 -17.70 19.91 4.35
C ALA A 81 -18.28 18.60 3.77
N PRO A 82 -17.45 17.58 3.53
CA PRO A 82 -17.93 16.28 3.09
C PRO A 82 -18.97 15.71 4.06
N LYS A 83 -19.82 14.79 3.57
CA LYS A 83 -20.73 14.07 4.48
C LYS A 83 -19.88 13.33 5.52
N GLU A 84 -20.33 13.36 6.76
CA GLU A 84 -19.59 12.84 7.92
C GLU A 84 -19.11 11.39 7.74
N ASN A 85 -19.87 10.59 6.99
CA ASN A 85 -19.60 9.18 6.70
C ASN A 85 -19.44 8.90 5.19
N GLU A 86 -18.97 9.87 4.39
CA GLU A 86 -18.65 9.61 2.98
C GLU A 86 -17.32 8.84 2.87
N PRO A 87 -17.31 7.64 2.24
CA PRO A 87 -16.06 6.96 1.94
C PRO A 87 -15.20 7.82 1.03
N GLU A 88 -13.88 7.72 1.21
CA GLU A 88 -12.91 8.51 0.47
C GLU A 88 -11.97 7.60 -0.29
N ALA A 89 -11.90 7.80 -1.60
CA ALA A 89 -11.04 7.04 -2.51
C ALA A 89 -9.75 7.82 -2.80
N SER A 90 -9.19 8.51 -1.81
CA SER A 90 -7.86 9.13 -1.88
C SER A 90 -6.84 8.27 -1.13
N CYS A 91 -5.58 8.73 -1.11
CA CYS A 91 -4.55 8.10 -0.30
C CYS A 91 -4.50 8.72 1.10
N PRO A 92 -4.48 7.91 2.18
CA PRO A 92 -4.21 8.47 3.48
C PRO A 92 -2.70 8.77 3.60
N ILE A 93 -2.35 9.91 4.21
CA ILE A 93 -0.98 10.45 4.28
C ILE A 93 -0.56 10.75 5.72
N ALA A 94 0.74 10.79 6.01
CA ALA A 94 1.27 11.13 7.35
C ALA A 94 0.73 10.24 8.48
N ASP A 95 0.96 8.93 8.37
CA ASP A 95 0.61 7.89 9.37
C ASP A 95 -0.88 7.87 9.79
N PRO A 96 -1.73 7.16 9.03
CA PRO A 96 -2.19 7.78 7.80
C PRO A 96 -3.57 8.47 7.94
N VAL A 97 -3.68 9.69 7.44
CA VAL A 97 -4.86 10.58 7.46
C VAL A 97 -5.41 10.75 6.04
N TYR A 98 -6.70 10.49 5.84
CA TYR A 98 -7.39 10.80 4.59
C TYR A 98 -7.54 12.33 4.42
N PRO A 99 -6.93 12.94 3.39
CA PRO A 99 -6.88 14.40 3.25
C PRO A 99 -8.21 15.05 2.87
N GLY A 100 -9.22 14.33 2.38
CA GLY A 100 -10.52 14.90 2.03
C GLY A 100 -11.44 15.08 3.24
N ASN A 101 -11.56 14.03 4.06
CA ASN A 101 -12.48 13.99 5.21
C ASN A 101 -11.78 14.02 6.57
N GLY A 102 -10.44 13.98 6.60
CA GLY A 102 -9.61 14.03 7.81
C GLY A 102 -9.71 12.81 8.71
N THR A 103 -10.13 11.67 8.17
CA THR A 103 -10.19 10.41 8.91
C THR A 103 -8.79 9.88 9.13
N VAL A 104 -8.40 9.67 10.39
CA VAL A 104 -7.20 8.92 10.73
C VAL A 104 -7.50 7.43 10.57
N THR A 105 -6.65 6.71 9.88
CA THR A 105 -6.71 5.26 9.75
C THR A 105 -5.37 4.66 10.17
N LEU A 106 -5.34 3.59 10.95
CA LEU A 106 -4.10 2.87 11.29
C LEU A 106 -4.38 1.39 11.09
N THR A 107 -3.52 0.66 10.36
CA THR A 107 -3.70 -0.78 10.12
C THR A 107 -2.43 -1.53 10.46
N GLU A 108 -2.58 -2.56 11.29
CA GLU A 108 -1.48 -3.40 11.76
C GLU A 108 -1.87 -4.87 11.61
N ALA A 109 -0.89 -5.70 11.26
CA ALA A 109 -1.06 -7.14 11.20
C ALA A 109 -0.66 -7.76 12.55
N ASP A 110 -1.57 -8.53 13.14
CA ASP A 110 -1.30 -9.26 14.39
C ASP A 110 -0.90 -10.72 14.13
N PHE A 111 -1.22 -11.25 12.94
CA PHE A 111 -0.80 -12.58 12.49
C PHE A 111 -0.71 -12.62 10.96
N VAL A 112 0.33 -13.29 10.44
CA VAL A 112 0.53 -13.58 9.01
C VAL A 112 1.06 -15.01 8.88
N SER A 113 0.38 -15.87 8.13
CA SER A 113 0.89 -17.21 7.82
C SER A 113 1.93 -17.20 6.70
N GLY A 114 2.69 -18.29 6.57
CA GLY A 114 3.67 -18.50 5.50
C GLY A 114 3.13 -19.24 4.28
N ASP A 115 1.82 -19.26 4.08
CA ASP A 115 1.21 -19.89 2.89
C ASP A 115 1.47 -19.08 1.62
N ASP A 116 1.40 -19.74 0.46
CA ASP A 116 1.53 -19.11 -0.87
C ASP A 116 0.58 -17.90 -1.04
N LEU A 117 -0.60 -17.97 -0.38
CA LEU A 117 -1.52 -16.87 -0.15
C LEU A 117 -1.73 -16.72 1.36
N PRO A 118 -1.01 -15.81 2.03
CA PRO A 118 -1.03 -15.70 3.48
C PRO A 118 -2.42 -15.46 4.06
N MET A 119 -2.75 -16.15 5.14
CA MET A 119 -3.87 -15.78 6.01
C MET A 119 -3.39 -14.68 6.95
N GLN A 120 -4.09 -13.55 6.95
CA GLN A 120 -3.74 -12.40 7.76
C GLN A 120 -4.86 -12.05 8.73
N PHE A 121 -4.50 -11.83 9.98
CA PHE A 121 -5.35 -11.13 10.94
C PHE A 121 -4.81 -9.72 11.08
N THR A 122 -5.55 -8.73 10.60
CA THR A 122 -5.19 -7.32 10.75
C THR A 122 -6.23 -6.62 11.59
N ARG A 123 -5.79 -5.58 12.30
CA ARG A 123 -6.65 -4.63 13.00
C ARG A 123 -6.50 -3.25 12.39
N THR A 124 -7.61 -2.55 12.27
CA THR A 124 -7.70 -1.24 11.64
C THR A 124 -8.47 -0.28 12.54
N TYR A 125 -7.81 0.79 12.97
CA TYR A 125 -8.44 1.96 13.57
C TYR A 125 -8.99 2.88 12.49
N ARG A 126 -10.17 3.47 12.72
CA ARG A 126 -10.68 4.62 11.94
C ARG A 126 -11.32 5.64 12.85
N SER A 127 -10.85 6.89 12.84
CA SER A 127 -11.41 7.96 13.69
C SER A 127 -12.89 8.27 13.41
N LYS A 128 -13.38 7.89 12.23
CA LYS A 128 -14.79 7.94 11.82
C LYS A 128 -15.23 6.56 11.31
N SER A 129 -16.13 5.91 12.05
CA SER A 129 -16.66 4.61 11.65
C SER A 129 -17.64 4.76 10.48
N LEU A 130 -17.46 3.93 9.45
CA LEU A 130 -18.38 3.82 8.33
C LEU A 130 -19.35 2.63 8.46
N SER A 131 -19.22 1.85 9.56
CA SER A 131 -20.10 0.73 9.88
C SER A 131 -20.94 1.01 11.12
N ALA A 132 -22.21 0.58 11.07
CA ALA A 132 -23.14 0.64 12.18
C ALA A 132 -23.02 -0.56 13.15
N SER A 133 -22.27 -1.60 12.78
CA SER A 133 -22.06 -2.77 13.64
C SER A 133 -21.01 -2.47 14.71
N SER A 134 -21.32 -2.76 15.97
CA SER A 134 -20.35 -2.76 17.08
C SER A 134 -19.11 -3.55 16.68
N ALA A 135 -17.95 -2.89 16.69
CA ALA A 135 -16.73 -3.55 16.27
C ALA A 135 -16.24 -4.47 17.40
N ALA A 136 -15.77 -5.66 17.05
CA ALA A 136 -15.27 -6.63 18.01
C ALA A 136 -14.12 -6.07 18.87
N MET A 137 -13.49 -4.95 18.47
CA MET A 137 -12.38 -4.32 19.19
C MET A 137 -12.72 -2.90 19.69
N GLY A 138 -14.00 -2.59 19.92
CA GLY A 138 -14.44 -1.28 20.43
C GLY A 138 -15.27 -0.48 19.42
N PRO A 139 -15.44 0.83 19.59
CA PRO A 139 -16.31 1.62 18.71
C PRO A 139 -15.69 1.96 17.34
N VAL A 140 -14.37 1.96 17.23
CA VAL A 140 -13.62 2.54 16.08
C VAL A 140 -12.46 1.65 15.60
N TRP A 141 -12.35 0.43 16.13
CA TRP A 141 -11.32 -0.55 15.77
C TRP A 141 -11.94 -1.81 15.20
N PHE A 142 -11.45 -2.26 14.06
CA PHE A 142 -12.02 -3.37 13.32
C PHE A 142 -10.97 -4.42 13.01
N HIS A 143 -11.32 -5.71 12.94
CA HIS A 143 -10.40 -6.74 12.43
C HIS A 143 -10.83 -7.28 11.06
N SER A 144 -9.88 -7.74 10.25
CA SER A 144 -10.12 -8.19 8.85
C SER A 144 -11.18 -9.29 8.70
N TRP A 145 -11.42 -10.06 9.76
CA TRP A 145 -12.36 -11.19 9.77
C TRP A 145 -13.81 -10.88 10.20
N GLN A 146 -14.16 -9.62 10.50
CA GLN A 146 -15.55 -9.23 10.79
C GLN A 146 -16.27 -8.59 9.60
N ARG A 147 -15.78 -8.84 8.37
CA ARG A 147 -16.48 -8.49 7.12
C ARG A 147 -17.92 -8.99 7.15
N SER A 148 -18.83 -8.20 6.60
CA SER A 148 -20.27 -8.51 6.60
C SER A 148 -21.02 -7.82 5.47
N LEU A 149 -22.25 -8.26 5.22
CA LEU A 149 -23.18 -7.62 4.29
C LEU A 149 -24.34 -6.97 5.06
N GLY A 150 -24.54 -5.67 4.85
CA GLY A 150 -25.74 -4.95 5.22
C GLY A 150 -26.86 -5.20 4.22
N LEU A 151 -27.88 -5.97 4.63
CA LEU A 151 -28.95 -6.47 3.76
C LEU A 151 -30.30 -5.78 3.96
N ALA A 152 -30.38 -4.72 4.77
CA ALA A 152 -31.64 -4.06 5.12
C ALA A 152 -32.47 -3.62 3.91
N ASN A 153 -31.81 -3.25 2.81
CA ASN A 153 -32.44 -2.78 1.58
C ASN A 153 -32.24 -3.76 0.41
N ALA A 154 -31.88 -5.02 0.67
CA ALA A 154 -31.55 -5.99 -0.38
C ALA A 154 -32.78 -6.38 -1.24
N ASN A 155 -34.00 -6.17 -0.74
CA ASN A 155 -35.25 -6.57 -1.39
C ASN A 155 -36.18 -5.38 -1.72
N SER A 156 -35.63 -4.19 -1.97
CA SER A 156 -36.37 -2.96 -2.27
C SER A 156 -36.68 -2.77 -3.77
N GLY A 157 -36.86 -3.86 -4.52
CA GLY A 157 -37.15 -3.84 -5.96
C GLY A 157 -36.04 -3.17 -6.78
N SER A 158 -36.40 -2.23 -7.66
CA SER A 158 -35.43 -1.49 -8.49
C SER A 158 -34.52 -0.54 -7.70
N SER A 159 -34.78 -0.34 -6.40
CA SER A 159 -33.93 0.44 -5.50
C SER A 159 -33.15 -0.44 -4.53
N SER A 160 -33.05 -1.75 -4.80
CA SER A 160 -32.35 -2.67 -3.90
C SER A 160 -30.88 -2.32 -3.78
N THR A 161 -30.40 -2.30 -2.54
CA THR A 161 -29.01 -1.99 -2.20
C THR A 161 -28.47 -2.94 -1.14
N VAL A 162 -27.19 -3.30 -1.29
CA VAL A 162 -26.41 -4.09 -0.32
C VAL A 162 -25.12 -3.34 -0.01
N LEU A 163 -24.77 -3.25 1.27
CA LEU A 163 -23.49 -2.70 1.71
C LEU A 163 -22.56 -3.84 2.08
N ALA A 164 -21.41 -3.96 1.43
CA ALA A 164 -20.38 -4.92 1.81
C ALA A 164 -19.31 -4.23 2.67
N TYR A 165 -19.33 -4.47 3.98
CA TYR A 165 -18.31 -3.97 4.91
C TYR A 165 -17.04 -4.79 4.76
N ARG A 166 -15.96 -4.11 4.36
CA ARG A 166 -14.68 -4.74 4.00
C ARG A 166 -13.72 -4.80 5.19
N GLU A 167 -12.56 -5.41 4.96
CA GLU A 167 -11.54 -5.71 5.96
C GLU A 167 -11.05 -4.50 6.78
N ASN A 168 -11.06 -3.31 6.19
CA ASN A 168 -10.70 -2.04 6.83
C ASN A 168 -11.92 -1.26 7.34
N GLY A 169 -13.10 -1.89 7.41
CA GLY A 169 -14.36 -1.27 7.81
C GLY A 169 -15.05 -0.38 6.75
N GLU A 170 -14.45 -0.21 5.57
CA GLU A 170 -15.04 0.60 4.51
C GLU A 170 -16.15 -0.16 3.77
N PRO A 171 -17.34 0.43 3.57
CA PRO A 171 -18.40 -0.23 2.82
C PRO A 171 -18.24 -0.05 1.32
N VAL A 172 -18.49 -1.12 0.56
CA VAL A 172 -18.76 -1.06 -0.87
C VAL A 172 -20.26 -1.19 -1.09
N THR A 173 -20.85 -0.21 -1.77
CA THR A 173 -22.30 -0.23 -2.07
C THR A 173 -22.56 -0.93 -3.39
N PHE A 174 -23.40 -1.97 -3.36
CA PHE A 174 -23.96 -2.62 -4.53
C PHE A 174 -25.42 -2.20 -4.72
N LYS A 175 -25.81 -1.94 -5.96
CA LYS A 175 -27.17 -1.65 -6.38
C LYS A 175 -27.63 -2.72 -7.36
N TRP A 176 -28.89 -3.10 -7.27
CA TRP A 176 -29.49 -4.00 -8.26
C TRP A 176 -29.77 -3.25 -9.56
N ALA A 177 -29.14 -3.69 -10.66
CA ALA A 177 -29.32 -3.10 -11.97
C ALA A 177 -29.21 -4.16 -13.07
N SER A 178 -30.16 -4.18 -13.99
CA SER A 178 -30.16 -5.07 -15.16
C SER A 178 -29.91 -6.55 -14.83
N GLY A 179 -30.53 -7.04 -13.74
CA GLY A 179 -30.43 -8.45 -13.33
C GLY A 179 -29.14 -8.83 -12.60
N SER A 180 -28.33 -7.87 -12.15
CA SER A 180 -27.10 -8.14 -11.39
C SER A 180 -26.82 -7.07 -10.34
N TRP A 181 -26.07 -7.43 -9.30
CA TRP A 181 -25.56 -6.49 -8.32
C TRP A 181 -24.32 -5.78 -8.85
N ARG A 182 -24.34 -4.45 -8.88
CA ARG A 182 -23.26 -3.62 -9.42
C ARG A 182 -22.88 -2.51 -8.44
N SER A 183 -21.59 -2.26 -8.27
CA SER A 183 -21.12 -1.05 -7.60
C SER A 183 -21.20 0.16 -8.56
N ALA A 184 -21.17 1.38 -8.03
CA ALA A 184 -21.25 2.59 -8.84
C ALA A 184 -20.12 2.63 -9.89
N GLY A 185 -18.88 2.40 -9.46
CA GLY A 185 -17.72 2.19 -10.34
C GLY A 185 -17.22 0.75 -10.21
N PHE A 186 -16.35 0.31 -11.13
CA PHE A 186 -15.84 -1.06 -11.07
C PHE A 186 -14.86 -1.23 -9.89
N THR A 187 -15.30 -1.95 -8.86
CA THR A 187 -14.51 -2.20 -7.64
C THR A 187 -13.66 -3.47 -7.73
N GLY A 188 -13.81 -4.26 -8.80
CA GLY A 188 -13.26 -5.61 -8.87
C GLY A 188 -14.04 -6.63 -8.04
N LEU A 189 -15.17 -6.26 -7.43
CA LEU A 189 -16.01 -7.15 -6.65
C LEU A 189 -17.32 -7.47 -7.39
N ALA A 190 -17.73 -8.73 -7.34
CA ALA A 190 -19.01 -9.20 -7.85
C ALA A 190 -19.84 -9.81 -6.72
N LEU A 191 -21.09 -9.35 -6.57
CA LEU A 191 -22.02 -9.85 -5.56
C LEU A 191 -23.11 -10.70 -6.24
N ALA A 192 -23.41 -11.85 -5.66
CA ALA A 192 -24.49 -12.72 -6.08
C ALA A 192 -25.29 -13.20 -4.88
N GLN A 193 -26.60 -13.40 -5.07
CA GLN A 193 -27.48 -14.03 -4.10
C GLN A 193 -27.71 -15.48 -4.52
N ASN A 194 -27.41 -16.42 -3.63
CA ASN A 194 -27.44 -17.86 -3.89
C ASN A 194 -28.44 -18.52 -2.93
N GLY A 195 -29.68 -18.69 -3.38
CA GLY A 195 -30.79 -19.08 -2.51
C GLY A 195 -31.02 -18.00 -1.44
N SER A 196 -30.99 -18.39 -0.16
CA SER A 196 -31.05 -17.43 0.95
C SER A 196 -29.69 -16.80 1.29
N GLY A 197 -28.58 -17.40 0.87
CA GLY A 197 -27.23 -16.92 1.18
C GLY A 197 -26.67 -15.97 0.12
N TRP A 198 -25.45 -15.50 0.34
CA TRP A 198 -24.78 -14.55 -0.56
C TRP A 198 -23.35 -14.96 -0.84
N THR A 199 -22.85 -14.53 -1.99
CA THR A 199 -21.47 -14.74 -2.41
C THR A 199 -20.89 -13.44 -2.92
N LEU A 200 -19.70 -13.09 -2.42
CA LEU A 200 -18.93 -11.95 -2.90
C LEU A 200 -17.61 -12.46 -3.45
N THR A 201 -17.36 -12.21 -4.72
CA THR A 201 -16.14 -12.63 -5.41
C THR A 201 -15.26 -11.42 -5.66
N ASP A 202 -14.01 -11.45 -5.19
CA ASP A 202 -12.99 -10.53 -5.67
C ASP A 202 -12.45 -11.07 -7.01
N LEU A 203 -12.79 -10.40 -8.10
CA LEU A 203 -12.44 -10.80 -9.46
C LEU A 203 -10.94 -10.65 -9.77
N ARG A 204 -10.17 -9.98 -8.92
CA ARG A 204 -8.71 -9.78 -9.11
C ARG A 204 -7.91 -10.94 -8.53
N SER A 205 -8.29 -11.39 -7.33
CA SER A 205 -7.69 -12.55 -6.66
C SER A 205 -8.44 -13.85 -6.96
N GLU A 206 -9.65 -13.74 -7.50
CA GLU A 206 -10.63 -14.83 -7.66
C GLU A 206 -10.95 -15.53 -6.33
N THR A 207 -10.80 -14.79 -5.24
CA THR A 207 -11.22 -15.21 -3.90
C THR A 207 -12.74 -15.06 -3.78
N VAL A 208 -13.38 -16.09 -3.26
CA VAL A 208 -14.84 -16.18 -3.14
C VAL A 208 -15.21 -16.26 -1.67
N GLU A 209 -15.97 -15.27 -1.21
CA GLU A 209 -16.53 -15.21 0.14
C GLU A 209 -17.97 -15.72 0.13
N SER A 210 -18.36 -16.49 1.14
CA SER A 210 -19.73 -16.92 1.36
C SER A 210 -20.30 -16.27 2.61
N TYR A 211 -21.57 -15.89 2.54
CA TYR A 211 -22.28 -15.21 3.61
C TYR A 211 -23.62 -15.88 3.89
N SER A 212 -24.04 -15.85 5.15
CA SER A 212 -25.36 -16.31 5.59
C SER A 212 -26.47 -15.42 5.03
N ALA A 213 -27.73 -15.84 5.24
CA ALA A 213 -28.90 -15.04 4.88
C ALA A 213 -29.00 -13.70 5.65
N GLN A 214 -28.27 -13.57 6.76
CA GLN A 214 -28.17 -12.36 7.55
C GLN A 214 -26.93 -11.52 7.20
N GLY A 215 -26.12 -11.95 6.22
CA GLY A 215 -24.92 -11.22 5.80
C GLY A 215 -23.70 -11.45 6.70
N VAL A 216 -23.68 -12.53 7.49
CA VAL A 216 -22.51 -12.92 8.30
C VAL A 216 -21.55 -13.72 7.43
N LEU A 217 -20.25 -13.37 7.42
CA LEU A 217 -19.21 -14.10 6.69
C LEU A 217 -19.07 -15.53 7.23
N LEU A 218 -19.17 -16.54 6.37
CA LEU A 218 -19.07 -17.95 6.76
C LEU A 218 -17.77 -18.59 6.30
N SER A 219 -17.31 -18.25 5.10
CA SER A 219 -16.04 -18.75 4.58
C SER A 219 -15.47 -17.87 3.48
N GLU A 220 -14.18 -18.06 3.24
CA GLU A 220 -13.43 -17.51 2.11
C GLU A 220 -12.71 -18.66 1.42
N ARG A 221 -12.83 -18.77 0.09
CA ARG A 221 -12.11 -19.74 -0.73
C ARG A 221 -11.18 -19.01 -1.68
N THR A 222 -9.90 -19.33 -1.65
CA THR A 222 -8.91 -18.79 -2.59
C THR A 222 -8.94 -19.56 -3.91
N LYS A 223 -8.43 -18.94 -4.99
CA LYS A 223 -8.24 -19.64 -6.28
C LYS A 223 -7.31 -20.85 -6.18
N THR A 224 -6.37 -20.82 -5.24
CA THR A 224 -5.38 -21.88 -4.99
C THR A 224 -5.90 -23.02 -4.11
N GLY A 225 -7.21 -23.07 -3.84
CA GLY A 225 -7.84 -24.20 -3.15
C GLY A 225 -7.72 -24.17 -1.63
N PHE A 226 -7.28 -23.06 -1.03
CA PHE A 226 -7.41 -22.87 0.42
C PHE A 226 -8.83 -22.43 0.76
N VAL A 227 -9.39 -23.01 1.81
CA VAL A 227 -10.69 -22.66 2.37
C VAL A 227 -10.49 -22.20 3.79
N ARG A 228 -10.92 -20.98 4.08
CA ARG A 228 -10.89 -20.36 5.41
C ARG A 228 -12.32 -20.32 5.93
N THR A 229 -12.58 -21.03 7.01
CA THR A 229 -13.92 -21.18 7.59
C THR A 229 -13.99 -20.42 8.91
N LEU A 230 -15.13 -19.77 9.15
CA LEU A 230 -15.40 -19.00 10.35
C LEU A 230 -16.42 -19.74 11.21
N ALA A 231 -16.13 -19.87 12.51
CA ALA A 231 -17.04 -20.46 13.49
C ALA A 231 -17.49 -19.41 14.50
N TYR A 232 -18.79 -19.38 14.77
CA TYR A 232 -19.42 -18.43 15.66
C TYR A 232 -20.06 -19.15 16.85
N GLU A 233 -20.00 -18.54 18.03
CA GLU A 233 -20.82 -18.99 19.15
C GLU A 233 -22.29 -18.58 18.97
N ALA A 234 -23.19 -19.14 19.79
CA ALA A 234 -24.64 -18.88 19.70
C ALA A 234 -25.00 -17.40 19.83
N SER A 235 -24.14 -16.60 20.47
CA SER A 235 -24.34 -15.17 20.65
C SER A 235 -23.89 -14.33 19.43
N GLY A 236 -23.27 -14.96 18.42
CA GLY A 236 -22.82 -14.32 17.18
C GLY A 236 -21.38 -13.79 17.20
N LEU A 237 -20.57 -14.09 18.23
CA LEU A 237 -19.14 -13.74 18.26
C LEU A 237 -18.31 -14.76 17.46
N LEU A 238 -17.34 -14.26 16.68
CA LEU A 238 -16.41 -15.10 15.89
C LEU A 238 -15.39 -15.73 16.81
N THR A 239 -15.43 -17.04 17.02
CA THR A 239 -14.54 -17.73 17.97
C THR A 239 -13.33 -18.38 17.30
N THR A 240 -13.45 -18.77 16.03
CA THR A 240 -12.39 -19.50 15.33
C THR A 240 -12.37 -19.18 13.85
N ILE A 241 -11.15 -19.04 13.32
CA ILE A 241 -10.87 -18.99 11.88
C ILE A 241 -9.95 -20.16 11.57
N THR A 242 -10.39 -21.08 10.71
CA THR A 242 -9.62 -22.27 10.32
C THR A 242 -9.33 -22.23 8.84
N GLN A 243 -8.06 -22.22 8.46
CA GLN A 243 -7.63 -22.40 7.08
C GLN A 243 -7.26 -23.86 6.84
N HIS A 244 -7.86 -24.43 5.79
CA HIS A 244 -7.61 -25.78 5.32
C HIS A 244 -7.27 -25.76 3.82
N ALA A 245 -6.23 -26.47 3.42
CA ALA A 245 -5.95 -26.71 2.00
C ALA A 245 -6.73 -27.93 1.51
N VAL A 246 -7.55 -27.79 0.46
CA VAL A 246 -8.34 -28.92 -0.02
C VAL A 246 -7.43 -30.09 -0.40
N GLY A 247 -7.75 -31.27 0.15
CA GLY A 247 -7.03 -32.52 -0.11
C GLY A 247 -5.85 -32.81 0.82
N THR A 248 -5.67 -32.03 1.90
CA THR A 248 -4.67 -32.30 2.94
C THR A 248 -5.29 -32.87 4.22
N ASP A 249 -4.45 -33.29 5.19
CA ASP A 249 -4.90 -33.71 6.53
C ASP A 249 -5.20 -32.47 7.38
N ALA A 250 -6.33 -32.46 8.09
CA ALA A 250 -6.76 -31.37 8.99
C ALA A 250 -5.75 -31.09 10.12
N LYS A 251 -4.82 -32.00 10.41
CA LYS A 251 -3.69 -31.74 11.32
C LYS A 251 -2.74 -30.64 10.82
N GLN A 252 -2.80 -30.30 9.54
CA GLN A 252 -2.03 -29.23 8.90
C GLN A 252 -2.85 -27.94 8.79
N ASP A 253 -4.00 -27.85 9.48
CA ASP A 253 -4.82 -26.64 9.42
C ASP A 253 -4.23 -25.54 10.30
N ILE A 254 -4.24 -24.31 9.78
CA ILE A 254 -3.97 -23.13 10.60
C ILE A 254 -5.27 -22.74 11.28
N THR A 255 -5.24 -22.66 12.62
CA THR A 255 -6.39 -22.26 13.43
C THR A 255 -6.05 -21.04 14.28
N LEU A 256 -6.77 -19.93 14.07
CA LEU A 256 -6.77 -18.78 14.97
C LEU A 256 -7.97 -18.90 15.92
N ARG A 257 -7.75 -18.67 17.22
CA ARG A 257 -8.82 -18.62 18.22
C ARG A 257 -8.94 -17.24 18.84
N LEU A 258 -10.17 -16.76 18.93
CA LEU A 258 -10.50 -15.43 19.41
C LEU A 258 -11.27 -15.55 20.73
N ASP A 259 -10.75 -14.93 21.79
CA ASP A 259 -11.39 -14.90 23.11
C ASP A 259 -11.93 -13.50 23.40
N TYR A 260 -13.11 -13.41 24.03
CA TYR A 260 -13.78 -12.14 24.31
C TYR A 260 -13.89 -11.87 25.81
N ASP A 261 -13.89 -10.59 26.18
CA ASP A 261 -14.20 -10.14 27.54
C ASP A 261 -15.72 -10.14 27.81
N ASP A 262 -16.11 -9.89 29.07
CA ASP A 262 -17.52 -9.84 29.49
C ASP A 262 -18.34 -8.74 28.77
N LYS A 263 -17.66 -7.78 28.12
CA LYS A 263 -18.28 -6.73 27.30
C LYS A 263 -18.31 -7.09 25.82
N ARG A 264 -18.01 -8.36 25.47
CA ARG A 264 -18.02 -8.91 24.11
C ARG A 264 -16.98 -8.24 23.19
N ARG A 265 -15.86 -7.79 23.74
CA ARG A 265 -14.72 -7.25 22.99
C ARG A 265 -13.59 -8.27 22.94
N LEU A 266 -12.90 -8.36 21.82
CA LEU A 266 -11.78 -9.28 21.60
C LEU A 266 -10.69 -9.00 22.63
N SER A 267 -10.47 -9.92 23.56
CA SER A 267 -9.47 -9.83 24.61
C SER A 267 -8.16 -10.52 24.23
N ARG A 268 -8.23 -11.55 23.37
CA ARG A 268 -7.07 -12.34 22.97
C ARG A 268 -7.22 -12.94 21.57
N LEU A 269 -6.13 -12.92 20.82
CA LEU A 269 -5.90 -13.72 19.62
C LEU A 269 -4.85 -14.78 19.94
N ASN A 270 -5.19 -16.05 19.75
CA ASN A 270 -4.29 -17.18 19.93
C ASN A 270 -3.90 -17.73 18.55
N ASP A 271 -2.60 -17.77 18.27
CA ASP A 271 -2.05 -18.28 17.02
C ASP A 271 -1.76 -19.80 17.07
N PRO A 272 -1.44 -20.44 15.93
CA PRO A 272 -1.17 -21.89 15.89
C PRO A 272 0.15 -22.31 16.56
N LEU A 273 1.07 -21.37 16.80
CA LEU A 273 2.36 -21.60 17.47
C LEU A 273 2.23 -21.52 18.99
N GLY A 274 1.04 -21.20 19.51
CA GLY A 274 0.78 -20.96 20.93
C GLY A 274 1.11 -19.53 21.37
N GLY A 275 1.42 -18.63 20.44
CA GLY A 275 1.56 -17.20 20.70
C GLY A 275 0.20 -16.59 21.06
N MET A 276 0.24 -15.63 21.98
CA MET A 276 -0.95 -14.93 22.48
C MET A 276 -0.77 -13.44 22.34
N THR A 277 -1.60 -12.81 21.51
CA THR A 277 -1.72 -11.35 21.42
C THR A 277 -2.90 -10.91 22.28
N GLN A 278 -2.67 -10.01 23.23
CA GLN A 278 -3.70 -9.56 24.18
C GLN A 278 -4.08 -8.10 23.95
N TYR A 279 -5.37 -7.80 24.06
CA TYR A 279 -5.95 -6.48 23.79
C TYR A 279 -6.53 -5.88 25.07
N GLY A 280 -6.08 -4.68 25.42
CA GLY A 280 -6.51 -3.94 26.60
C GLY A 280 -7.34 -2.71 26.24
N TYR A 281 -8.37 -2.45 27.04
CA TYR A 281 -9.35 -1.40 26.75
C TYR A 281 -9.56 -0.44 27.91
N ASP A 282 -9.88 0.81 27.60
CA ASP A 282 -10.35 1.78 28.59
C ASP A 282 -11.86 1.62 28.91
N ALA A 283 -12.37 2.52 29.75
CA ALA A 283 -13.77 2.57 30.15
C ALA A 283 -14.73 2.99 29.02
N ASN A 284 -14.26 3.74 28.02
CA ASN A 284 -15.03 4.17 26.85
C ASN A 284 -15.08 3.07 25.77
N GLY A 285 -14.27 2.03 25.90
CA GLY A 285 -14.19 0.95 24.93
C GLY A 285 -13.07 1.09 23.91
N ASN A 286 -12.18 2.07 24.05
CA ASN A 286 -11.06 2.26 23.14
C ASN A 286 -9.97 1.22 23.42
N LEU A 287 -9.39 0.67 22.35
CA LEU A 287 -8.19 -0.16 22.45
C LEU A 287 -7.01 0.73 22.87
N VAL A 288 -6.47 0.52 24.06
CA VAL A 288 -5.37 1.32 24.64
C VAL A 288 -4.04 0.57 24.68
N SER A 289 -4.05 -0.76 24.56
CA SER A 289 -2.82 -1.55 24.56
C SER A 289 -2.94 -2.84 23.76
N VAL A 290 -1.86 -3.22 23.10
CA VAL A 290 -1.66 -4.54 22.49
C VAL A 290 -0.39 -5.15 23.05
N THR A 291 -0.51 -6.31 23.70
CA THR A 291 0.63 -7.06 24.23
C THR A 291 0.94 -8.20 23.28
N TRP A 292 2.14 -8.20 22.72
CA TRP A 292 2.63 -9.20 21.77
C TRP A 292 3.06 -10.51 22.46
N PRO A 293 3.23 -11.62 21.73
CA PRO A 293 3.66 -12.91 22.30
C PRO A 293 5.03 -12.91 23.00
N ASP A 294 5.88 -11.92 22.74
CA ASP A 294 7.16 -11.71 23.43
C ASP A 294 7.03 -10.88 24.73
N GLY A 295 5.82 -10.38 25.03
CA GLY A 295 5.49 -9.62 26.24
C GLY A 295 5.63 -8.10 26.09
N TYR A 296 6.08 -7.60 24.94
CA TYR A 296 6.16 -6.17 24.70
C TYR A 296 4.80 -5.55 24.39
N VAL A 297 4.62 -4.28 24.78
CA VAL A 297 3.31 -3.63 24.80
C VAL A 297 3.32 -2.36 23.96
N HIS A 298 2.55 -2.37 22.87
CA HIS A 298 2.22 -1.21 22.07
C HIS A 298 1.00 -0.48 22.67
N ARG A 299 0.95 0.87 22.65
CA ARG A 299 -0.15 1.64 23.28
C ARG A 299 -0.74 2.73 22.39
N TYR A 300 -2.02 2.96 22.61
CA TYR A 300 -2.80 4.02 21.96
C TYR A 300 -3.35 5.00 22.99
N VAL A 301 -3.33 6.28 22.65
CA VAL A 301 -3.68 7.38 23.54
C VAL A 301 -4.90 8.13 23.01
N TYR A 302 -5.85 8.46 23.88
CA TYR A 302 -7.13 9.11 23.55
C TYR A 302 -7.40 10.25 24.53
N ASP A 303 -6.65 11.35 24.38
CA ASP A 303 -6.69 12.47 25.33
C ASP A 303 -7.69 13.58 24.92
N ASP A 304 -8.30 13.51 23.73
CA ASP A 304 -9.25 14.52 23.29
C ASP A 304 -10.61 14.34 23.96
N THR A 305 -10.90 15.19 24.93
CA THR A 305 -12.16 15.17 25.69
C THR A 305 -13.40 15.48 24.83
N ARG A 306 -13.24 16.14 23.68
CA ARG A 306 -14.32 16.44 22.73
C ARG A 306 -14.67 15.20 21.89
N PHE A 307 -13.66 14.40 21.56
CA PHE A 307 -13.76 13.21 20.74
C PHE A 307 -13.15 12.01 21.45
N LYS A 308 -13.91 11.41 22.38
CA LYS A 308 -13.42 10.36 23.29
C LYS A 308 -12.82 9.12 22.62
N ASN A 309 -13.10 8.89 21.34
CA ASN A 309 -12.60 7.74 20.57
C ASN A 309 -11.53 8.15 19.53
N ALA A 310 -11.15 9.43 19.49
CA ALA A 310 -10.15 9.93 18.56
C ALA A 310 -8.74 9.69 19.12
N LEU A 311 -7.97 8.88 18.40
CA LEU A 311 -6.57 8.60 18.68
C LEU A 311 -5.76 9.90 18.65
N THR A 312 -5.18 10.29 19.79
CA THR A 312 -4.29 11.44 19.90
C THR A 312 -2.83 11.02 19.89
N GLY A 313 -2.52 9.73 20.04
CA GLY A 313 -1.14 9.25 20.08
C GLY A 313 -0.92 7.76 19.97
N GLU A 314 0.28 7.41 19.50
CA GLU A 314 0.78 6.04 19.40
C GLU A 314 2.12 5.95 20.13
N ILE A 315 2.27 4.95 20.99
CA ILE A 315 3.48 4.72 21.77
C ILE A 315 3.97 3.30 21.46
N ASP A 316 5.22 3.21 21.02
CA ASP A 316 5.86 1.94 20.73
C ASP A 316 6.09 1.08 21.98
N GLU A 317 6.55 -0.12 21.73
CA GLU A 317 6.90 -1.11 22.72
C GLU A 317 8.07 -0.70 23.64
N ALA A 318 8.91 0.25 23.22
CA ALA A 318 10.00 0.82 24.01
C ALA A 318 9.55 2.01 24.88
N GLY A 319 8.31 2.48 24.71
CA GLY A 319 7.74 3.62 25.45
C GLY A 319 7.92 4.98 24.75
N ASN A 320 8.41 5.02 23.51
CA ASN A 320 8.54 6.26 22.76
C ASN A 320 7.24 6.60 22.02
N ARG A 321 6.89 7.88 22.01
CA ARG A 321 5.75 8.39 21.24
C ARG A 321 6.11 8.46 19.75
N LEU A 322 5.46 7.66 18.91
CA LEU A 322 5.72 7.58 17.47
C LEU A 322 5.02 8.67 16.67
N ALA A 323 3.79 9.00 17.06
CA ALA A 323 2.94 9.96 16.38
C ALA A 323 1.95 10.62 17.35
N SER A 324 1.49 11.82 17.00
CA SER A 324 0.39 12.51 17.67
C SER A 324 -0.51 13.19 16.66
N TRP A 325 -1.82 13.05 16.84
CA TRP A 325 -2.84 13.68 15.99
C TRP A 325 -3.61 14.73 16.78
N SER A 326 -3.96 15.83 16.12
CA SER A 326 -4.87 16.85 16.64
C SER A 326 -6.05 17.05 15.70
N TYR A 327 -7.20 17.44 16.26
CA TYR A 327 -8.47 17.46 15.55
C TYR A 327 -9.16 18.84 15.61
N ASP A 328 -9.82 19.22 14.51
CA ASP A 328 -10.73 20.36 14.49
C ASP A 328 -12.07 20.07 15.21
N ALA A 329 -12.97 21.04 15.23
CA ALA A 329 -14.28 20.92 15.86
C ALA A 329 -15.23 19.93 15.13
N GLN A 330 -14.87 19.43 13.95
CA GLN A 330 -15.59 18.42 13.17
C GLN A 330 -14.96 17.02 13.30
N GLY A 331 -13.98 16.85 14.19
CA GLY A 331 -13.28 15.58 14.39
C GLY A 331 -12.41 15.18 13.20
N ARG A 332 -11.97 16.14 12.37
CA ARG A 332 -11.02 15.91 11.27
C ARG A 332 -9.61 16.18 11.77
N ALA A 333 -8.65 15.32 11.44
CA ALA A 333 -7.27 15.52 11.84
C ALA A 333 -6.64 16.73 11.12
N VAL A 334 -6.19 17.74 11.87
CA VAL A 334 -5.58 18.96 11.32
C VAL A 334 -4.06 18.95 11.39
N ALA A 335 -3.46 18.07 12.18
CA ALA A 335 -2.03 17.86 12.18
C ALA A 335 -1.66 16.45 12.63
N VAL A 336 -0.53 15.97 12.09
CA VAL A 336 0.21 14.82 12.61
C VAL A 336 1.62 15.27 12.93
N SER A 337 2.09 14.95 14.13
CA SER A 337 3.45 15.22 14.56
C SER A 337 4.20 13.96 14.99
N HIS A 338 5.48 13.91 14.64
CA HIS A 338 6.43 12.84 14.94
C HIS A 338 7.64 13.40 15.71
N PRO A 339 8.41 12.54 16.39
CA PRO A 339 9.70 12.94 16.96
C PRO A 339 10.65 13.54 15.92
N ASP A 340 10.69 12.95 14.72
CA ASP A 340 11.31 13.57 13.56
C ASP A 340 10.36 14.59 12.93
N ALA A 341 10.61 15.87 13.23
CA ALA A 341 9.76 16.97 12.77
C ALA A 341 9.71 17.11 11.23
N SER A 342 10.64 16.50 10.48
CA SER A 342 10.61 16.51 9.02
C SER A 342 9.40 15.76 8.46
N ARG A 343 8.85 14.82 9.24
CA ARG A 343 7.65 14.02 8.90
C ARG A 343 6.34 14.69 9.28
N ASN A 344 6.37 15.83 9.96
CA ASN A 344 5.15 16.50 10.42
C ASN A 344 4.32 17.01 9.24
N VAL A 345 3.01 16.83 9.32
CA VAL A 345 2.06 17.28 8.29
C VAL A 345 0.89 18.02 8.94
N ARG A 346 0.39 19.06 8.26
CA ARG A 346 -0.80 19.84 8.64
C ARG A 346 -1.80 19.87 7.51
N PHE A 347 -3.07 19.96 7.87
CA PHE A 347 -4.20 19.99 6.94
C PHE A 347 -5.03 21.24 7.19
N ALA A 348 -5.34 21.97 6.12
CA ALA A 348 -6.34 23.04 6.12
C ALA A 348 -7.43 22.69 5.11
N TYR A 349 -8.62 22.40 5.63
CA TYR A 349 -9.77 21.97 4.85
C TYR A 349 -10.58 23.16 4.33
N ASN A 350 -10.75 23.24 3.02
CA ASN A 350 -11.56 24.24 2.31
C ASN A 350 -12.75 23.56 1.60
N ALA A 351 -13.63 24.37 1.02
CA ALA A 351 -14.71 23.85 0.16
C ALA A 351 -14.12 23.18 -1.09
N GLY A 352 -14.27 21.85 -1.20
CA GLY A 352 -13.80 21.06 -2.35
C GLY A 352 -12.28 20.91 -2.47
N SER A 353 -11.49 21.33 -1.47
CA SER A 353 -10.04 21.18 -1.49
C SER A 353 -9.42 21.11 -0.10
N THR A 354 -8.23 20.53 0.01
CA THR A 354 -7.43 20.48 1.24
C THR A 354 -6.01 20.95 0.96
N VAL A 355 -5.52 21.89 1.74
CA VAL A 355 -4.11 22.30 1.73
C VAL A 355 -3.35 21.42 2.71
N ILE A 356 -2.43 20.63 2.18
CA ILE A 356 -1.52 19.75 2.91
C ILE A 356 -0.19 20.46 3.02
N THR A 357 0.30 20.68 4.24
CA THR A 357 1.59 21.33 4.50
C THR A 357 2.51 20.39 5.26
N ASP A 358 3.64 20.02 4.65
CA ASP A 358 4.71 19.27 5.31
C ASP A 358 5.87 20.21 5.71
N SER A 359 6.97 19.64 6.21
CA SER A 359 8.15 20.41 6.65
C SER A 359 8.84 21.23 5.55
N ARG A 360 8.50 21.00 4.27
CA ARG A 360 9.20 21.55 3.11
C ARG A 360 8.28 22.31 2.15
N ARG A 361 6.99 21.94 2.01
CA ARG A 361 6.10 22.43 0.94
C ARG A 361 4.61 22.41 1.33
N ALA A 362 3.82 23.19 0.60
CA ALA A 362 2.36 23.14 0.61
C ALA A 362 1.83 22.59 -0.73
N THR A 363 0.85 21.69 -0.65
CA THR A 363 0.14 21.10 -1.79
C THR A 363 -1.35 21.25 -1.58
N THR A 364 -2.07 21.80 -2.57
CA THR A 364 -3.53 21.86 -2.55
C THR A 364 -4.08 20.67 -3.33
N LEU A 365 -4.83 19.79 -2.66
CA LEU A 365 -5.54 18.68 -3.26
C LEU A 365 -7.00 19.07 -3.48
N ASN A 366 -7.51 18.90 -4.70
CA ASN A 366 -8.92 19.16 -5.03
C ASN A 366 -9.70 17.83 -5.00
N LEU A 367 -10.92 17.85 -4.44
CA LEU A 367 -11.77 16.67 -4.31
C LEU A 367 -13.22 16.97 -4.68
N SER A 368 -13.89 15.95 -5.22
CA SER A 368 -15.33 15.98 -5.52
C SER A 368 -16.00 14.66 -5.16
N SER A 369 -17.28 14.72 -4.76
CA SER A 369 -18.12 13.54 -4.58
C SER A 369 -18.52 12.96 -5.95
N ILE A 370 -17.96 11.81 -6.31
CA ILE A 370 -18.15 11.15 -7.61
C ILE A 370 -18.35 9.65 -7.38
N GLY A 371 -19.44 9.10 -7.91
CA GLY A 371 -19.80 7.69 -7.69
C GLY A 371 -20.11 7.35 -6.22
N GLY A 372 -20.45 8.35 -5.39
CA GLY A 372 -20.74 8.18 -3.97
C GLY A 372 -19.52 8.10 -3.05
N MET A 373 -18.35 8.54 -3.53
CA MET A 373 -17.11 8.64 -2.76
C MET A 373 -16.44 9.98 -3.03
N LEU A 374 -15.69 10.51 -2.07
CA LEU A 374 -14.77 11.61 -2.32
C LEU A 374 -13.61 11.12 -3.19
N ARG A 375 -13.38 11.78 -4.33
CA ARG A 375 -12.31 11.45 -5.28
C ARG A 375 -11.44 12.67 -5.57
N PRO A 376 -10.11 12.51 -5.65
CA PRO A 376 -9.23 13.55 -6.14
C PRO A 376 -9.57 13.98 -7.57
N THR A 377 -9.60 15.27 -7.85
CA THR A 377 -9.78 15.84 -9.20
C THR A 377 -8.54 16.54 -9.73
N GLY A 378 -7.50 16.63 -8.90
CA GLY A 378 -6.19 17.18 -9.25
C GLY A 378 -5.51 17.79 -8.03
N SER A 379 -4.25 18.16 -8.18
CA SER A 379 -3.48 18.85 -7.16
C SER A 379 -2.71 20.03 -7.74
N SER A 380 -2.36 20.98 -6.88
CA SER A 380 -1.52 22.13 -7.22
C SER A 380 -0.41 22.28 -6.20
N SER A 381 0.83 22.35 -6.68
CA SER A 381 2.03 22.49 -5.85
C SER A 381 3.10 23.29 -6.59
N ILE A 382 4.18 23.63 -5.90
CA ILE A 382 5.35 24.25 -6.55
C ILE A 382 6.03 23.32 -7.57
N ALA A 383 5.76 22.02 -7.49
CA ALA A 383 6.30 21.01 -8.40
C ALA A 383 5.46 20.88 -9.68
N GLY A 384 4.34 21.59 -9.76
CA GLY A 384 3.39 21.58 -10.87
C GLY A 384 2.01 21.11 -10.46
N ASN A 385 1.12 21.06 -11.45
CA ASN A 385 -0.30 20.75 -11.26
C ASN A 385 -0.62 19.39 -11.88
N THR A 386 -1.49 18.63 -11.21
CA THR A 386 -2.07 17.40 -11.75
C THR A 386 -3.57 17.59 -11.95
N ALA A 387 -4.17 16.77 -12.82
CA ALA A 387 -5.61 16.81 -13.05
C ALA A 387 -6.15 15.42 -13.37
N SER A 388 -7.29 15.08 -12.76
CA SER A 388 -7.94 13.79 -12.97
C SER A 388 -9.43 13.98 -13.26
N THR A 389 -9.95 13.26 -14.25
CA THR A 389 -11.36 13.32 -14.63
C THR A 389 -12.01 11.94 -14.51
N TRP A 390 -13.31 11.94 -14.22
CA TRP A 390 -14.05 10.73 -13.86
C TRP A 390 -15.38 10.71 -14.58
N ASP A 391 -15.91 9.51 -14.82
CA ASP A 391 -17.31 9.36 -15.22
C ASP A 391 -18.26 9.45 -14.01
N ALA A 392 -19.58 9.48 -14.27
CA ALA A 392 -20.60 9.55 -13.21
C ALA A 392 -20.61 8.31 -12.29
N SER A 393 -20.08 7.20 -12.79
CA SER A 393 -19.93 5.93 -12.09
C SER A 393 -18.71 5.92 -11.16
N GLY A 394 -17.73 6.81 -11.38
CA GLY A 394 -16.50 6.90 -10.60
C GLY A 394 -15.33 6.13 -11.21
N ASN A 395 -15.40 5.76 -12.49
CA ASN A 395 -14.24 5.24 -13.24
C ASN A 395 -13.38 6.41 -13.74
N LEU A 396 -12.05 6.26 -13.66
CA LEU A 396 -11.08 7.30 -14.05
C LEU A 396 -11.01 7.40 -15.58
N LEU A 397 -11.32 8.55 -16.17
CA LEU A 397 -11.29 8.75 -17.63
C LEU A 397 -9.94 9.28 -18.09
N LYS A 398 -9.35 10.21 -17.34
CA LYS A 398 -8.06 10.81 -17.65
C LYS A 398 -7.31 11.17 -16.38
N ASP A 399 -6.00 11.02 -16.43
CA ASP A 399 -5.07 11.47 -15.41
C ASP A 399 -3.91 12.21 -16.07
N SER A 400 -3.61 13.42 -15.62
CA SER A 400 -2.54 14.27 -16.15
C SER A 400 -1.54 14.56 -15.04
N ASP A 401 -0.26 14.38 -15.34
CA ASP A 401 0.83 14.65 -14.41
C ASP A 401 1.36 16.09 -14.55
N ALA A 402 2.25 16.47 -13.64
CA ALA A 402 2.86 17.79 -13.59
C ALA A 402 3.88 18.06 -14.72
N SER A 403 4.39 17.02 -15.40
CA SER A 403 5.33 17.15 -16.51
C SER A 403 4.65 17.27 -17.88
N GLY A 404 3.31 17.26 -17.90
CA GLY A 404 2.50 17.37 -19.12
C GLY A 404 2.20 16.01 -19.77
N GLY A 405 2.61 14.92 -19.15
CA GLY A 405 2.15 13.58 -19.49
C GLY A 405 0.69 13.36 -19.10
N SER A 406 0.04 12.42 -19.77
CA SER A 406 -1.33 12.03 -19.42
C SER A 406 -1.60 10.57 -19.73
N THR A 407 -2.57 9.99 -19.04
CA THR A 407 -3.12 8.67 -19.35
C THR A 407 -4.63 8.72 -19.44
N GLU A 408 -5.16 8.21 -20.53
CA GLU A 408 -6.60 8.15 -20.83
C GLU A 408 -7.07 6.69 -20.81
N TYR A 409 -8.24 6.45 -20.22
CA TYR A 409 -8.80 5.12 -20.05
C TYR A 409 -10.18 5.01 -20.69
N SER A 410 -10.51 3.82 -21.18
CA SER A 410 -11.88 3.47 -21.58
C SER A 410 -12.29 2.14 -20.97
N TYR A 411 -13.61 2.00 -20.79
CA TYR A 411 -14.23 0.86 -20.11
C TYR A 411 -15.30 0.23 -21.00
N ASP A 412 -15.64 -1.03 -20.73
CA ASP A 412 -16.82 -1.68 -21.31
C ASP A 412 -18.11 -1.32 -20.54
N ASP A 413 -19.25 -1.82 -21.00
CA ASP A 413 -20.59 -1.53 -20.44
C ASP A 413 -20.78 -2.01 -18.98
N VAL A 414 -19.87 -2.85 -18.47
CA VAL A 414 -19.87 -3.32 -17.08
C VAL A 414 -18.76 -2.66 -16.25
N GLY A 415 -18.05 -1.68 -16.82
CA GLY A 415 -17.05 -0.86 -16.14
C GLY A 415 -15.64 -1.46 -16.10
N ARG A 416 -15.36 -2.54 -16.84
CA ARG A 416 -14.02 -3.14 -16.88
C ARG A 416 -13.12 -2.39 -17.86
N PRO A 417 -11.84 -2.16 -17.54
CA PRO A 417 -10.93 -1.40 -18.41
C PRO A 417 -10.58 -2.16 -19.68
N VAL A 418 -10.82 -1.53 -20.84
CA VAL A 418 -10.52 -2.14 -22.15
C VAL A 418 -9.39 -1.44 -22.90
N ARG A 419 -9.04 -0.20 -22.52
CA ARG A 419 -7.96 0.55 -23.16
C ARG A 419 -7.31 1.53 -22.19
N ALA A 420 -5.99 1.65 -22.31
CA ALA A 420 -5.21 2.72 -21.70
C ALA A 420 -4.31 3.36 -22.76
N THR A 421 -4.30 4.69 -22.84
CA THR A 421 -3.45 5.47 -23.74
C THR A 421 -2.58 6.39 -22.91
N ILE A 422 -1.28 6.12 -22.85
CA ILE A 422 -0.29 6.93 -22.14
C ILE A 422 0.38 7.87 -23.15
N ARG A 423 0.39 9.17 -22.87
CA ARG A 423 1.06 10.20 -23.65
C ARG A 423 2.11 10.89 -22.79
N ASN A 424 3.32 11.02 -23.32
CA ASN A 424 4.40 11.80 -22.73
C ASN A 424 5.13 12.59 -23.83
N THR A 425 6.21 13.28 -23.47
CA THR A 425 7.05 14.03 -24.41
C THR A 425 7.67 13.16 -25.50
N SER A 426 7.87 11.85 -25.23
CA SER A 426 8.41 10.87 -26.18
C SER A 426 7.38 10.29 -27.14
N GLY A 427 6.08 10.52 -26.92
CA GLY A 427 5.01 10.04 -27.79
C GLY A 427 3.85 9.38 -27.04
N ALA A 428 3.07 8.56 -27.76
CA ALA A 428 1.92 7.84 -27.21
C ALA A 428 2.15 6.32 -27.24
N THR A 429 1.83 5.65 -26.15
CA THR A 429 1.75 4.19 -26.06
C THR A 429 0.35 3.76 -25.66
N ILE A 430 -0.12 2.65 -26.24
CA ILE A 430 -1.49 2.18 -26.11
C ILE A 430 -1.44 0.72 -25.66
N SER A 431 -2.29 0.38 -24.69
CA SER A 431 -2.60 -1.00 -24.34
C SER A 431 -4.09 -1.24 -24.48
N THR A 432 -4.44 -2.31 -25.18
CA THR A 432 -5.84 -2.69 -25.44
C THR A 432 -6.08 -4.11 -24.94
N MET A 433 -7.21 -4.32 -24.27
CA MET A 433 -7.60 -5.59 -23.69
C MET A 433 -8.94 -6.05 -24.25
N ARG A 434 -9.06 -7.36 -24.48
CA ARG A 434 -10.33 -8.06 -24.67
C ARG A 434 -10.49 -9.08 -23.58
N TYR A 435 -11.68 -9.16 -23.00
CA TYR A 435 -12.02 -10.16 -22.00
C TYR A 435 -12.48 -11.47 -22.66
N ALA A 436 -12.33 -12.58 -21.94
CA ALA A 436 -12.76 -13.91 -22.36
C ALA A 436 -14.28 -14.09 -22.19
N ASP A 437 -14.89 -13.34 -21.28
CA ASP A 437 -16.31 -13.39 -20.96
C ASP A 437 -16.82 -12.00 -20.51
N GLY A 438 -18.12 -11.91 -20.14
CA GLY A 438 -18.77 -10.68 -19.70
C GLY A 438 -18.76 -10.42 -18.19
N THR A 439 -18.20 -11.32 -17.36
CA THR A 439 -18.38 -11.31 -15.90
C THR A 439 -17.08 -11.34 -15.10
N SER A 440 -15.97 -11.75 -15.69
CA SER A 440 -14.66 -11.88 -15.05
C SER A 440 -13.68 -10.80 -15.51
N LEU A 441 -12.48 -10.78 -14.91
CA LEU A 441 -11.35 -9.97 -15.37
C LEU A 441 -10.35 -10.75 -16.24
N ARG A 442 -10.75 -11.91 -16.77
CA ARG A 442 -9.87 -12.77 -17.55
C ARG A 442 -9.70 -12.24 -18.98
N PRO A 443 -8.51 -11.80 -19.40
CA PRO A 443 -8.28 -11.37 -20.77
C PRO A 443 -8.32 -12.58 -21.72
N SER A 444 -8.92 -12.45 -22.89
CA SER A 444 -8.67 -13.36 -24.02
C SER A 444 -7.45 -12.92 -24.81
N MET A 445 -7.25 -11.59 -24.94
CA MET A 445 -6.08 -11.00 -25.61
C MET A 445 -5.71 -9.66 -24.98
N ILE A 446 -4.40 -9.36 -25.01
CA ILE A 446 -3.82 -8.06 -24.64
C ILE A 446 -2.88 -7.64 -25.75
N ALA A 447 -3.09 -6.46 -26.30
CA ALA A 447 -2.14 -5.80 -27.17
C ALA A 447 -1.44 -4.69 -26.38
N SER A 448 -0.11 -4.70 -26.43
CA SER A 448 0.77 -3.73 -25.79
C SER A 448 1.91 -3.35 -26.74
N PRO A 449 2.67 -2.28 -26.48
CA PRO A 449 3.82 -1.91 -27.28
C PRO A 449 4.76 -3.09 -27.56
N GLY A 450 4.90 -3.46 -28.83
CA GLY A 450 5.77 -4.54 -29.30
C GLY A 450 5.31 -5.96 -28.97
N LEU A 451 4.12 -6.17 -28.41
CA LEU A 451 3.71 -7.48 -27.91
C LEU A 451 2.18 -7.69 -27.93
N ILE A 452 1.75 -8.80 -28.51
CA ILE A 452 0.41 -9.36 -28.32
C ILE A 452 0.50 -10.60 -27.42
N GLN A 453 -0.35 -10.65 -26.40
CA GLN A 453 -0.54 -11.80 -25.54
C GLN A 453 -1.95 -12.38 -25.76
N SER A 454 -2.07 -13.70 -25.90
CA SER A 454 -3.35 -14.40 -25.97
C SER A 454 -3.46 -15.46 -24.88
N PHE A 455 -4.69 -15.72 -24.44
CA PHE A 455 -4.98 -16.55 -23.28
C PHE A 455 -6.07 -17.57 -23.59
N VAL A 456 -5.92 -18.75 -23.01
CA VAL A 456 -6.92 -19.82 -23.06
C VAL A 456 -7.17 -20.32 -21.65
N TYR A 457 -8.41 -20.65 -21.35
CA TYR A 457 -8.84 -21.07 -20.02
C TYR A 457 -9.58 -22.40 -20.07
N ASP A 458 -9.51 -23.17 -18.99
CA ASP A 458 -10.42 -24.29 -18.75
C ASP A 458 -11.78 -23.81 -18.20
N ALA A 459 -12.70 -24.74 -17.96
CA ALA A 459 -14.03 -24.45 -17.43
C ALA A 459 -14.03 -23.90 -15.99
N ASN A 460 -12.98 -24.15 -15.21
CA ASN A 460 -12.80 -23.57 -13.88
C ASN A 460 -12.18 -22.16 -13.95
N GLY A 461 -11.70 -21.76 -15.13
CA GLY A 461 -11.07 -20.48 -15.35
C GLY A 461 -9.58 -20.41 -15.06
N ASN A 462 -8.93 -21.56 -15.03
CA ASN A 462 -7.49 -21.62 -14.97
C ASN A 462 -6.90 -21.33 -16.34
N THR A 463 -5.81 -20.55 -16.37
CA THR A 463 -5.10 -20.26 -17.61
C THR A 463 -4.37 -21.53 -18.07
N THR A 464 -4.84 -22.19 -19.11
CA THR A 464 -4.23 -23.41 -19.69
C THR A 464 -3.26 -23.11 -20.82
N GLY A 465 -3.36 -21.91 -21.40
CA GLY A 465 -2.49 -21.46 -22.48
C GLY A 465 -2.22 -19.96 -22.40
N ILE A 466 -0.95 -19.58 -22.61
CA ILE A 466 -0.54 -18.20 -22.89
C ILE A 466 0.32 -18.23 -24.15
N ALA A 467 0.11 -17.31 -25.09
CA ALA A 467 1.05 -17.08 -26.17
C ALA A 467 1.47 -15.61 -26.21
N GLU A 468 2.76 -15.37 -26.38
CA GLU A 468 3.40 -14.07 -26.45
C GLU A 468 4.01 -13.92 -27.84
N THR A 469 3.41 -13.03 -28.64
CA THR A 469 3.78 -12.78 -30.02
C THR A 469 4.42 -11.40 -30.12
N PRO A 470 5.74 -11.31 -30.33
CA PRO A 470 6.41 -10.05 -30.61
C PRO A 470 5.82 -9.37 -31.84
N THR A 471 5.63 -8.05 -31.80
CA THR A 471 5.07 -7.25 -32.89
C THR A 471 6.02 -6.12 -33.29
N ARG A 472 5.84 -5.61 -34.52
CA ARG A 472 6.57 -4.43 -35.00
C ARG A 472 5.90 -3.12 -34.55
N ASP A 473 4.72 -3.19 -33.93
CA ASP A 473 4.00 -2.04 -33.41
C ASP A 473 4.52 -1.67 -32.02
N LEU A 474 5.60 -0.88 -32.00
CA LEU A 474 6.22 -0.38 -30.77
C LEU A 474 5.37 0.65 -30.01
N THR A 475 4.18 1.00 -30.51
CA THR A 475 3.27 1.95 -29.86
C THR A 475 2.02 1.29 -29.31
N GLY A 476 1.64 0.11 -29.81
CA GLY A 476 0.37 -0.56 -29.50
C GLY A 476 -0.84 0.07 -30.19
N ALA A 477 -0.65 0.99 -31.13
CA ALA A 477 -1.71 1.71 -31.83
C ALA A 477 -2.56 0.81 -32.75
N SER A 478 -1.98 -0.24 -33.32
CA SER A 478 -2.67 -1.23 -34.14
C SER A 478 -3.45 -2.26 -33.31
N ALA A 479 -3.31 -2.23 -31.98
CA ALA A 479 -3.96 -3.16 -31.06
C ALA A 479 -3.79 -4.63 -31.52
N PHE A 480 -4.89 -5.34 -31.76
CA PHE A 480 -4.86 -6.75 -32.15
C PHE A 480 -4.53 -6.99 -33.63
N ASP A 481 -4.48 -5.94 -34.44
CA ASP A 481 -4.10 -5.99 -35.85
C ASP A 481 -2.59 -5.72 -36.05
N ALA A 482 -1.81 -5.66 -34.96
CA ALA A 482 -0.38 -5.37 -35.02
C ALA A 482 0.40 -6.46 -35.79
N PRO A 483 1.26 -6.09 -36.75
CA PRO A 483 2.03 -7.05 -37.53
C PRO A 483 3.10 -7.73 -36.65
N LYS A 484 3.19 -9.06 -36.75
CA LYS A 484 4.21 -9.88 -36.07
C LYS A 484 5.62 -9.42 -36.46
N SER A 485 6.54 -9.38 -35.49
CA SER A 485 7.96 -9.14 -35.75
C SER A 485 8.73 -10.46 -35.88
N ASP A 486 10.02 -10.39 -36.19
CA ASP A 486 10.86 -11.56 -36.45
C ASP A 486 11.28 -12.30 -35.15
N GLY A 487 10.85 -11.79 -33.99
CA GLY A 487 11.10 -12.42 -32.69
C GLY A 487 10.33 -13.72 -32.51
N ALA A 488 10.93 -14.65 -31.75
CA ALA A 488 10.33 -15.94 -31.42
C ALA A 488 8.99 -15.75 -30.71
N THR A 489 7.98 -16.52 -31.11
CA THR A 489 6.72 -16.62 -30.38
C THR A 489 6.92 -17.56 -29.21
N MET A 490 6.72 -17.05 -28.00
CA MET A 490 6.76 -17.85 -26.79
C MET A 490 5.34 -18.34 -26.47
N ALA A 491 5.18 -19.61 -26.11
CA ALA A 491 3.91 -20.12 -25.63
C ALA A 491 4.09 -20.96 -24.36
N TYR A 492 3.09 -20.96 -23.51
CA TYR A 492 3.10 -21.63 -22.22
C TYR A 492 1.84 -22.47 -22.09
N GLY A 493 1.99 -23.79 -22.06
CA GLY A 493 0.92 -24.73 -21.73
C GLY A 493 0.94 -25.04 -20.24
N MET A 494 -0.22 -25.03 -19.59
CA MET A 494 -0.34 -25.25 -18.15
C MET A 494 -1.40 -26.29 -17.85
N THR A 495 -1.15 -27.12 -16.83
CA THR A 495 -2.17 -28.03 -16.29
C THR A 495 -2.34 -27.81 -14.79
N TYR A 496 -3.52 -28.19 -14.31
CA TYR A 496 -3.94 -27.98 -12.95
C TYR A 496 -4.36 -29.31 -12.33
N ASP A 497 -4.18 -29.45 -11.03
CA ASP A 497 -4.65 -30.61 -10.28
C ASP A 497 -6.18 -30.56 -10.07
N ALA A 498 -6.74 -31.63 -9.48
CA ALA A 498 -8.17 -31.74 -9.19
C ALA A 498 -8.71 -30.67 -8.21
N THR A 499 -7.81 -29.93 -7.55
CA THR A 499 -8.13 -28.87 -6.59
C THR A 499 -7.86 -27.47 -7.15
N ASN A 500 -7.73 -27.34 -8.48
CA ASN A 500 -7.60 -26.07 -9.19
C ASN A 500 -6.24 -25.39 -9.02
N ARG A 501 -5.19 -26.16 -8.73
CA ARG A 501 -3.85 -25.63 -8.44
C ARG A 501 -2.87 -25.98 -9.55
N LEU A 502 -1.97 -25.05 -9.90
CA LEU A 502 -0.98 -25.27 -10.96
C LEU A 502 -0.13 -26.50 -10.64
N ALA A 503 -0.05 -27.43 -11.59
CA ALA A 503 0.63 -28.72 -11.45
C ALA A 503 1.79 -28.88 -12.45
N PHE A 504 1.68 -28.26 -13.63
CA PHE A 504 2.69 -28.36 -14.68
C PHE A 504 2.69 -27.14 -15.58
N VAL A 505 3.88 -26.78 -16.08
CA VAL A 505 4.09 -25.74 -17.09
C VAL A 505 5.04 -26.26 -18.16
N GLN A 506 4.69 -26.06 -19.42
CA GLN A 506 5.55 -26.30 -20.58
C GLN A 506 5.71 -25.00 -21.37
N GLN A 507 6.94 -24.58 -21.56
CA GLN A 507 7.30 -23.46 -22.43
C GLN A 507 7.68 -23.97 -23.82
N LEU A 508 7.17 -23.28 -24.83
CA LEU A 508 7.47 -23.47 -26.24
C LEU A 508 8.10 -22.19 -26.79
N ALA A 509 9.17 -22.30 -27.58
CA ALA A 509 9.73 -21.24 -28.40
C ALA A 509 9.57 -21.64 -29.87
N ASP A 510 8.79 -20.87 -30.64
CA ASP A 510 8.42 -21.17 -32.02
C ASP A 510 7.92 -22.62 -32.22
N GLY A 511 7.09 -23.09 -31.27
CA GLY A 511 6.49 -24.43 -31.28
C GLY A 511 7.40 -25.56 -30.80
N LYS A 512 8.67 -25.28 -30.45
CA LYS A 512 9.60 -26.27 -29.89
C LYS A 512 9.66 -26.17 -28.36
N VAL A 513 9.71 -27.30 -27.66
CA VAL A 513 9.84 -27.31 -26.19
C VAL A 513 11.14 -26.62 -25.77
N ALA A 514 11.01 -25.55 -25.00
CA ALA A 514 12.10 -24.77 -24.43
C ALA A 514 12.30 -25.04 -22.93
N GLY A 515 11.26 -25.52 -22.24
CA GLY A 515 11.36 -25.93 -20.84
C GLY A 515 10.08 -26.56 -20.32
N GLN A 516 10.20 -27.36 -19.27
CA GLN A 516 9.10 -28.07 -18.61
C GLN A 516 9.34 -28.11 -17.11
N TRP A 517 8.30 -27.81 -16.33
CA TRP A 517 8.37 -27.76 -14.87
C TRP A 517 7.15 -28.41 -14.26
N LYS A 518 7.38 -29.30 -13.29
CA LYS A 518 6.34 -29.90 -12.46
C LYS A 518 6.29 -29.18 -11.11
N VAL A 519 5.09 -28.79 -10.68
CA VAL A 519 4.84 -28.19 -9.37
C VAL A 519 4.28 -29.27 -8.45
N THR A 520 4.85 -29.39 -7.26
CA THR A 520 4.43 -30.34 -6.22
C THR A 520 4.11 -29.59 -4.95
N ARG A 521 3.33 -30.22 -4.06
CA ARG A 521 2.80 -29.62 -2.83
C ARG A 521 3.13 -30.47 -1.63
N ASP A 522 3.32 -29.81 -0.50
CA ASP A 522 3.57 -30.45 0.78
C ASP A 522 2.24 -30.81 1.47
N ALA A 523 2.34 -31.35 2.69
CA ALA A 523 1.18 -31.69 3.50
C ALA A 523 0.34 -30.47 3.90
N THR A 524 0.88 -29.24 3.86
CA THR A 524 0.13 -28.02 4.15
C THR A 524 -0.60 -27.48 2.90
N GLY A 525 -0.36 -28.08 1.74
CA GLY A 525 -0.96 -27.69 0.46
C GLY A 525 -0.25 -26.54 -0.25
N ASN A 526 0.83 -26.01 0.34
CA ASN A 526 1.69 -24.99 -0.27
C ASN A 526 2.63 -25.64 -1.29
N VAL A 527 3.29 -24.85 -2.14
CA VAL A 527 4.30 -25.42 -3.03
C VAL A 527 5.46 -25.99 -2.20
N PHE A 528 5.70 -27.27 -2.43
CA PHE A 528 6.85 -28.00 -1.91
C PHE A 528 8.02 -27.85 -2.86
N ALA A 529 7.85 -28.26 -4.12
CA ALA A 529 8.94 -28.21 -5.10
C ALA A 529 8.48 -27.82 -6.49
N ILE A 530 9.39 -27.16 -7.21
CA ILE A 530 9.31 -26.94 -8.66
C ILE A 530 10.46 -27.71 -9.30
N VAL A 531 10.11 -28.75 -10.06
CA VAL A 531 11.03 -29.74 -10.61
C VAL A 531 11.17 -29.53 -12.12
N ILE A 532 12.38 -29.23 -12.58
CA ILE A 532 12.73 -29.15 -14.00
C ILE A 532 12.66 -30.55 -14.60
N GLN A 533 11.86 -30.74 -15.64
CA GLN A 533 11.73 -32.02 -16.34
C GLN A 533 12.79 -32.14 -17.43
N GLN A 534 13.89 -32.80 -17.10
CA GLN A 534 14.99 -33.12 -18.00
C GLN A 534 15.54 -34.53 -17.65
N SER A 535 16.57 -35.00 -18.38
CA SER A 535 17.12 -36.36 -18.18
C SER A 535 17.57 -36.63 -16.73
N ILE A 536 18.09 -35.61 -16.05
CA ILE A 536 18.39 -35.62 -14.61
C ILE A 536 17.60 -34.48 -13.97
N PRO A 537 16.49 -34.76 -13.27
CA PRO A 537 15.66 -33.70 -12.69
C PRO A 537 16.43 -32.87 -11.67
N ASP A 538 16.37 -31.55 -11.83
CA ASP A 538 16.79 -30.58 -10.82
C ASP A 538 15.54 -29.95 -10.20
N ALA A 539 15.59 -29.62 -8.92
CA ALA A 539 14.45 -29.04 -8.21
C ALA A 539 14.89 -27.96 -7.23
N THR A 540 13.99 -27.00 -7.02
CA THR A 540 13.99 -26.17 -5.82
C THR A 540 12.88 -26.69 -4.92
N GLU A 541 13.20 -26.94 -3.64
CA GLU A 541 12.33 -27.58 -2.66
C GLU A 541 12.26 -26.79 -1.35
N MET A 542 11.07 -26.74 -0.75
CA MET A 542 10.76 -26.22 0.58
C MET A 542 10.47 -27.41 1.49
N ILE A 543 11.32 -27.63 2.49
CA ILE A 543 11.40 -28.96 3.12
C ILE A 543 10.62 -29.01 4.42
N MET A 544 10.75 -27.97 5.24
CA MET A 544 10.00 -27.86 6.49
C MET A 544 9.33 -26.50 6.59
N ARG A 545 8.18 -26.51 7.26
CA ARG A 545 7.44 -25.33 7.66
C ARG A 545 7.09 -25.45 9.15
N ASP A 546 6.91 -24.32 9.81
CA ASP A 546 6.35 -24.29 11.16
C ASP A 546 4.81 -24.42 11.15
N ALA A 547 4.20 -24.40 12.33
CA ALA A 547 2.74 -24.50 12.48
C ALA A 547 1.95 -23.31 11.91
N ALA A 548 2.61 -22.19 11.59
CA ALA A 548 2.02 -21.08 10.83
C ALA A 548 2.36 -21.16 9.33
N HIS A 549 2.85 -22.31 8.87
CA HIS A 549 3.27 -22.61 7.50
C HIS A 549 4.44 -21.77 6.98
N ARG A 550 5.20 -21.12 7.86
CA ARG A 550 6.40 -20.36 7.47
C ARG A 550 7.56 -21.30 7.19
N VAL A 551 8.27 -21.07 6.10
CA VAL A 551 9.36 -21.94 5.65
C VAL A 551 10.53 -21.89 6.63
N LEU A 552 10.98 -23.06 7.09
CA LEU A 552 12.12 -23.19 7.98
C LEU A 552 13.41 -23.55 7.23
N ASN A 553 13.31 -24.29 6.13
CA ASN A 553 14.46 -24.65 5.31
C ASN A 553 14.06 -25.16 3.93
N GLY A 554 15.04 -25.25 3.05
CA GLY A 554 14.88 -25.90 1.76
C GLY A 554 16.17 -26.03 0.97
N TYR A 555 16.07 -26.64 -0.20
CA TYR A 555 17.20 -27.07 -1.04
C TYR A 555 17.03 -26.54 -2.46
N ASN A 556 18.12 -26.13 -3.09
CA ASN A 556 18.16 -25.86 -4.52
C ASN A 556 19.52 -26.33 -5.08
N PRO A 557 19.72 -26.33 -6.42
CA PRO A 557 20.97 -26.83 -7.01
C PRO A 557 22.25 -26.04 -6.61
N THR A 558 22.11 -24.86 -6.01
CA THR A 558 23.19 -23.96 -5.63
C THR A 558 23.49 -23.97 -4.12
N GLY A 559 22.57 -24.45 -3.29
CA GLY A 559 22.75 -24.55 -1.86
C GLY A 559 21.47 -24.74 -1.06
N ASP A 560 21.66 -24.91 0.24
CA ASP A 560 20.59 -25.11 1.22
C ASP A 560 20.38 -23.84 2.02
N PHE A 561 19.14 -23.51 2.35
CA PHE A 561 18.86 -22.41 3.26
C PHE A 561 18.12 -22.86 4.51
N TYR A 562 18.25 -22.05 5.57
CA TYR A 562 17.57 -22.22 6.83
C TYR A 562 17.15 -20.85 7.37
N LEU A 563 15.94 -20.81 7.94
CA LEU A 563 15.32 -19.66 8.55
C LEU A 563 14.86 -20.02 9.95
N HIS A 564 14.99 -19.06 10.86
CA HIS A 564 14.34 -19.09 12.15
C HIS A 564 13.56 -17.80 12.36
N TYR A 565 12.46 -17.91 13.09
CA TYR A 565 11.55 -16.81 13.37
C TYR A 565 11.48 -16.59 14.88
N ASP A 566 11.45 -15.33 15.29
CA ASP A 566 11.14 -14.97 16.66
C ASP A 566 9.65 -15.18 16.99
N ARG A 567 9.27 -14.88 18.25
CA ARG A 567 7.89 -15.03 18.72
C ARG A 567 6.87 -14.11 18.04
N ARG A 568 7.33 -13.04 17.36
CA ARG A 568 6.48 -12.15 16.55
C ARG A 568 6.46 -12.55 15.07
N GLY A 569 7.19 -13.61 14.69
CA GLY A 569 7.27 -14.10 13.33
C GLY A 569 8.23 -13.35 12.43
N ARG A 570 9.16 -12.59 13.00
CA ARG A 570 10.24 -11.92 12.26
C ARG A 570 11.43 -12.86 12.15
N ILE A 571 12.16 -12.80 11.03
CA ILE A 571 13.35 -13.64 10.84
C ILE A 571 14.49 -13.13 11.72
N ASP A 572 14.95 -13.93 12.67
CA ASP A 572 16.08 -13.59 13.55
C ASP A 572 17.38 -14.32 13.15
N LEU A 573 17.28 -15.35 12.30
CA LEU A 573 18.41 -16.06 11.72
C LEU A 573 18.10 -16.50 10.29
N PHE A 574 19.04 -16.21 9.40
CA PHE A 574 19.13 -16.77 8.05
C PHE A 574 20.47 -17.46 7.90
N LYS A 575 20.46 -18.64 7.29
CA LYS A 575 21.66 -19.38 6.93
C LYS A 575 21.54 -19.87 5.50
N PHE A 576 22.62 -19.76 4.75
CA PHE A 576 22.74 -20.30 3.40
C PHE A 576 24.03 -21.13 3.27
N SER A 577 23.89 -22.40 2.92
CA SER A 577 24.97 -23.36 2.72
C SER A 577 25.21 -23.51 1.22
N GLU A 578 26.05 -22.65 0.67
CA GLU A 578 26.41 -22.61 -0.75
C GLU A 578 27.24 -23.82 -1.15
N TYR A 579 26.83 -24.55 -2.18
CA TYR A 579 27.58 -25.66 -2.76
C TYR A 579 28.73 -25.20 -3.65
N ALA A 580 29.79 -25.99 -3.76
CA ALA A 580 30.91 -25.68 -4.65
C ALA A 580 30.45 -25.70 -6.13
N SER A 581 30.72 -24.62 -6.87
CA SER A 581 30.36 -24.48 -8.28
C SER A 581 31.42 -23.70 -9.05
N ALA A 582 31.39 -23.76 -10.39
CA ALA A 582 32.25 -22.90 -11.19
C ALA A 582 32.00 -21.40 -10.92
N ALA A 583 30.77 -21.02 -10.59
CA ALA A 583 30.39 -19.64 -10.33
C ALA A 583 31.07 -19.07 -9.06
N ASN A 584 31.36 -19.91 -8.06
CA ASN A 584 32.02 -19.49 -6.81
C ASN A 584 33.48 -19.90 -6.69
N GLY A 585 34.11 -20.30 -7.80
CA GLY A 585 35.51 -20.73 -7.84
C GLY A 585 35.76 -22.11 -7.21
N GLY A 586 34.73 -22.95 -7.11
CA GLY A 586 34.82 -24.31 -6.55
C GLY A 586 34.85 -24.36 -5.03
N ILE A 587 34.31 -23.33 -4.35
CA ILE A 587 34.38 -23.20 -2.89
C ILE A 587 32.99 -23.37 -2.28
N ARG A 588 32.87 -24.24 -1.29
CA ARG A 588 31.68 -24.36 -0.45
C ARG A 588 31.70 -23.29 0.67
N ARG A 589 30.57 -22.66 1.00
CA ARG A 589 30.51 -21.63 2.05
C ARG A 589 29.24 -21.77 2.88
N VAL A 590 29.30 -21.34 4.14
CA VAL A 590 28.11 -21.21 5.00
C VAL A 590 28.01 -19.76 5.42
N PHE A 591 27.07 -19.03 4.82
CA PHE A 591 26.71 -17.66 5.16
C PHE A 591 25.63 -17.68 6.23
N LYS A 592 25.75 -16.78 7.22
CA LYS A 592 24.76 -16.61 8.28
C LYS A 592 24.52 -15.14 8.55
N VAL A 593 23.27 -14.79 8.83
CA VAL A 593 22.86 -13.47 9.31
C VAL A 593 22.00 -13.65 10.53
N ARG A 594 22.36 -12.96 11.62
CA ARG A 594 21.55 -12.87 12.83
C ARG A 594 21.03 -11.46 12.99
N TRP A 595 19.73 -11.34 13.21
CA TRP A 595 19.08 -10.08 13.57
C TRP A 595 18.76 -10.06 15.06
N GLY A 596 19.05 -8.93 15.68
CA GLY A 596 18.57 -8.60 17.02
C GLY A 596 17.64 -7.43 16.89
N TYR A 597 16.48 -7.56 17.51
CA TYR A 597 15.42 -6.57 17.45
C TYR A 597 15.23 -5.87 18.79
N SER A 598 14.99 -4.56 18.76
CA SER A 598 14.45 -3.84 19.90
C SER A 598 12.99 -4.21 20.14
N PRO A 599 12.45 -3.85 21.32
CA PRO A 599 11.03 -4.06 21.64
C PRO A 599 10.07 -3.56 20.55
N ASP A 600 10.35 -2.40 19.97
CA ASP A 600 9.52 -1.65 19.00
C ASP A 600 9.56 -2.22 17.58
N GLY A 601 10.19 -3.37 17.36
CA GLY A 601 10.25 -3.92 16.02
C GLY A 601 11.58 -3.69 15.30
N GLN A 602 12.35 -2.67 15.69
CA GLN A 602 13.48 -2.19 14.88
C GLN A 602 14.69 -3.12 14.97
N VAL A 603 15.44 -3.23 13.88
CA VAL A 603 16.71 -3.98 13.87
C VAL A 603 17.76 -3.17 14.61
N VAL A 604 18.21 -3.63 15.77
CA VAL A 604 19.28 -3.01 16.57
C VAL A 604 20.64 -3.69 16.38
N SER A 605 20.64 -4.93 15.88
CA SER A 605 21.87 -5.60 15.49
C SER A 605 21.63 -6.46 14.26
N ARG A 606 22.60 -6.47 13.34
CA ARG A 606 22.63 -7.36 12.19
C ARG A 606 24.07 -7.83 12.00
N VAL A 607 24.31 -9.11 12.24
CA VAL A 607 25.65 -9.71 12.20
C VAL A 607 25.71 -10.74 11.10
N GLY A 608 26.43 -10.42 10.03
CA GLY A 608 26.76 -11.34 8.94
C GLY A 608 28.07 -12.07 9.21
N THR A 609 28.10 -13.38 8.98
CA THR A 609 29.30 -14.22 9.12
C THR A 609 29.39 -15.26 8.02
N VAL A 610 30.62 -15.68 7.66
CA VAL A 610 30.89 -16.77 6.72
C VAL A 610 31.88 -17.77 7.33
N ALA A 611 31.61 -19.07 7.18
CA ALA A 611 32.49 -20.12 7.70
C ALA A 611 33.91 -20.09 7.06
N ARG A 612 34.95 -20.45 7.84
CA ARG A 612 36.34 -20.48 7.36
C ARG A 612 36.59 -21.54 6.27
N ASN A 613 37.46 -21.21 5.32
CA ASN A 613 38.17 -22.15 4.43
C ASN A 613 37.35 -23.32 3.88
N GLY A 614 36.24 -23.06 3.19
CA GLY A 614 35.52 -24.16 2.54
C GLY A 614 34.81 -25.12 3.51
N SER A 615 34.69 -24.74 4.80
CA SER A 615 34.09 -25.60 5.82
C SER A 615 32.68 -26.03 5.39
N VAL A 616 32.49 -27.34 5.45
CA VAL A 616 31.24 -28.05 5.12
C VAL A 616 30.26 -28.10 6.29
N LEU A 617 30.71 -27.74 7.49
CA LEU A 617 29.95 -27.86 8.73
C LEU A 617 29.57 -26.49 9.26
N ASP A 618 28.29 -26.36 9.60
CA ASP A 618 27.82 -25.28 10.47
C ASP A 618 28.17 -25.64 11.91
N LEU A 619 29.41 -25.33 12.30
CA LEU A 619 29.94 -25.72 13.61
C LEU A 619 29.29 -24.92 14.75
N ASN A 620 28.68 -23.76 14.47
CA ASN A 620 28.12 -22.83 15.46
C ASN A 620 29.03 -22.61 16.69
N ASP A 621 30.33 -22.76 16.51
CA ASP A 621 31.37 -22.77 17.56
C ASP A 621 32.11 -21.43 17.65
N GLY A 622 31.63 -20.40 16.94
CA GLY A 622 32.23 -19.07 16.91
C GLY A 622 33.44 -18.95 15.97
N THR A 623 33.71 -19.95 15.13
CA THR A 623 34.84 -19.91 14.20
C THR A 623 34.56 -19.15 12.90
N ASP A 624 33.31 -18.78 12.63
CA ASP A 624 32.94 -18.02 11.43
C ASP A 624 33.60 -16.63 11.41
N LEU A 625 33.94 -16.16 10.22
CA LEU A 625 34.51 -14.84 10.01
C LEU A 625 33.39 -13.81 9.87
N PRO A 626 33.42 -12.70 10.61
CA PRO A 626 32.47 -11.60 10.40
C PRO A 626 32.71 -10.97 9.02
N ILE A 627 31.62 -10.56 8.38
CA ILE A 627 31.63 -9.83 7.10
C ILE A 627 30.96 -8.48 7.26
N SER A 628 31.21 -7.56 6.31
CA SER A 628 30.62 -6.22 6.36
C SER A 628 29.12 -6.25 6.11
N SER A 629 28.40 -5.20 6.55
CA SER A 629 26.98 -5.03 6.22
C SER A 629 26.74 -5.02 4.71
N ASP A 630 27.63 -4.37 3.95
CA ASP A 630 27.58 -4.33 2.48
C ASP A 630 27.68 -5.73 1.85
N GLU A 631 28.57 -6.58 2.37
CA GLU A 631 28.69 -7.95 1.91
C GLU A 631 27.45 -8.76 2.28
N THR A 632 26.92 -8.55 3.48
CA THR A 632 25.68 -9.17 3.95
C THR A 632 24.48 -8.79 3.06
N ASP A 633 24.38 -7.53 2.63
CA ASP A 633 23.33 -7.06 1.72
C ASP A 633 23.40 -7.77 0.38
N ARG A 634 24.60 -7.88 -0.21
CA ARG A 634 24.78 -8.57 -1.50
C ARG A 634 24.34 -10.03 -1.45
N TRP A 635 24.67 -10.74 -0.37
CA TRP A 635 24.20 -12.11 -0.18
C TRP A 635 22.68 -12.22 -0.12
N ILE A 636 22.04 -11.34 0.66
CA ILE A 636 20.58 -11.32 0.82
C ILE A 636 19.88 -10.90 -0.47
N ASP A 637 20.40 -9.89 -1.16
CA ASP A 637 19.87 -9.41 -2.44
C ASP A 637 19.96 -10.51 -3.49
N ASN A 638 21.11 -11.17 -3.65
CA ASN A 638 21.24 -12.29 -4.58
C ASN A 638 20.18 -13.36 -4.31
N TYR A 639 20.04 -13.77 -3.04
CA TYR A 639 19.02 -14.74 -2.64
C TYR A 639 17.59 -14.28 -2.95
N ASN A 640 17.25 -13.03 -2.62
CA ASN A 640 15.91 -12.46 -2.80
C ASN A 640 15.56 -12.23 -4.29
N TYR A 641 16.53 -11.85 -5.12
CA TYR A 641 16.37 -11.68 -6.56
C TYR A 641 16.38 -13.00 -7.31
N GLY A 642 16.92 -14.02 -6.66
CA GLY A 642 16.99 -15.32 -7.23
C GLY A 642 18.22 -15.58 -8.08
N ASP A 643 19.21 -14.71 -8.00
CA ASP A 643 20.52 -15.07 -8.49
C ASP A 643 21.06 -16.14 -7.54
N SER A 644 21.76 -17.15 -8.07
CA SER A 644 22.57 -18.03 -7.23
C SER A 644 23.33 -17.11 -6.27
N PRO A 645 23.16 -17.21 -4.94
CA PRO A 645 23.90 -16.40 -4.00
C PRO A 645 25.34 -16.91 -4.00
N VAL A 646 26.03 -16.57 -5.07
CA VAL A 646 27.46 -16.71 -5.22
C VAL A 646 28.00 -15.68 -4.27
N GLY A 647 28.58 -16.11 -3.15
CA GLY A 647 29.24 -15.18 -2.27
C GLY A 647 30.25 -14.38 -3.10
N PRO A 648 30.32 -13.05 -2.94
CA PRO A 648 31.33 -12.28 -3.65
C PRO A 648 32.68 -12.98 -3.47
N PRO A 649 33.46 -13.22 -4.54
CA PRO A 649 34.84 -13.67 -4.36
C PRO A 649 35.51 -12.73 -3.36
N ALA A 650 36.45 -13.21 -2.55
CA ALA A 650 37.12 -12.42 -1.50
C ALA A 650 37.77 -11.10 -2.00
N ASN A 651 37.74 -10.84 -3.32
CA ASN A 651 38.42 -9.78 -4.04
C ASN A 651 37.49 -8.99 -5.00
N LEU A 652 36.17 -9.25 -5.06
CA LEU A 652 35.28 -8.61 -6.05
C LEU A 652 34.04 -7.99 -5.38
N GLN A 653 33.88 -6.68 -5.58
CA GLN A 653 32.74 -5.91 -5.12
C GLN A 653 31.50 -6.23 -5.99
N GLY A 654 30.54 -6.98 -5.42
CA GLY A 654 29.26 -7.29 -6.07
C GLY A 654 28.40 -6.06 -6.40
N VAL A 655 27.49 -6.24 -7.36
CA VAL A 655 26.55 -5.23 -7.85
C VAL A 655 25.60 -4.83 -6.72
N ARG A 656 25.42 -3.52 -6.51
CA ARG A 656 24.44 -2.94 -5.57
C ARG A 656 23.20 -2.54 -6.39
N GLN A 657 21.97 -2.83 -5.92
CA GLN A 657 20.95 -1.78 -5.72
C GLN A 657 19.50 -2.24 -5.34
N MET A 658 18.95 -1.42 -4.44
CA MET A 658 17.60 -0.83 -4.32
C MET A 658 16.38 -1.68 -3.95
N LEU A 659 16.08 -1.62 -2.64
CA LEU A 659 14.78 -1.74 -2.02
C LEU A 659 13.67 -0.99 -2.80
N ARG A 660 12.59 -1.71 -3.15
CA ARG A 660 11.30 -1.11 -3.53
C ARG A 660 10.36 -1.06 -2.33
N ALA A 661 9.66 0.06 -2.20
CA ALA A 661 8.65 0.32 -1.18
C ALA A 661 7.43 -0.60 -1.36
N GLY A 662 7.29 -1.58 -0.46
CA GLY A 662 6.08 -2.36 -0.25
C GLY A 662 6.10 -2.86 1.19
N GLY A 663 5.16 -2.38 2.01
CA GLY A 663 5.15 -2.56 3.45
C GLY A 663 5.14 -4.02 3.89
N PHE A 664 6.33 -4.53 4.23
CA PHE A 664 6.53 -5.38 5.39
C PHE A 664 7.37 -4.54 6.36
N ALA A 665 6.85 -4.29 7.56
CA ALA A 665 7.61 -3.63 8.61
C ALA A 665 8.75 -4.57 9.06
N GLY A 666 9.93 -4.33 8.49
CA GLY A 666 11.17 -5.04 8.76
C GLY A 666 12.18 -4.65 7.68
N THR A 667 13.14 -3.81 8.03
CA THR A 667 14.28 -3.45 7.17
C THR A 667 14.96 -4.71 6.61
N GLY A 668 14.72 -5.03 5.33
CA GLY A 668 15.48 -6.01 4.55
C GLY A 668 15.51 -7.46 5.08
N THR A 669 14.41 -7.99 5.61
CA THR A 669 14.35 -9.41 6.00
C THR A 669 14.29 -10.32 4.77
N VAL A 670 15.09 -11.39 4.81
CA VAL A 670 15.14 -12.44 3.79
C VAL A 670 13.74 -12.96 3.50
N CYS A 671 13.37 -13.06 2.23
CA CYS A 671 12.05 -13.53 1.84
C CYS A 671 12.03 -15.07 1.88
N GLY A 672 11.17 -15.65 2.73
CA GLY A 672 11.12 -17.10 2.96
C GLY A 672 10.93 -17.91 1.68
N ASP A 673 10.08 -17.43 0.78
CA ASP A 673 9.78 -18.13 -0.47
C ASP A 673 10.67 -17.71 -1.65
N CYS A 674 11.54 -16.71 -1.47
CA CYS A 674 12.44 -16.25 -2.53
C CYS A 674 13.55 -17.27 -2.84
N HIS A 675 13.62 -18.35 -2.07
CA HIS A 675 14.36 -19.54 -2.48
C HIS A 675 13.90 -20.09 -3.85
N PHE A 676 12.61 -20.01 -4.19
CA PHE A 676 12.13 -20.37 -5.53
C PHE A 676 12.62 -19.43 -6.63
N SER A 677 13.07 -18.22 -6.28
CA SER A 677 13.71 -17.36 -7.25
C SER A 677 15.16 -17.73 -7.52
N ALA A 678 15.91 -18.37 -6.58
CA ALA A 678 17.36 -18.60 -6.54
C ALA A 678 18.01 -19.50 -7.64
N GLY A 679 17.48 -19.46 -8.86
CA GLY A 679 17.95 -20.26 -9.99
C GLY A 679 19.26 -19.77 -10.63
N LEU A 680 20.06 -20.72 -11.12
CA LEU A 680 21.34 -20.52 -11.82
C LEU A 680 21.26 -19.54 -13.02
N ILE A 681 22.44 -19.05 -13.43
CA ILE A 681 22.68 -18.10 -14.54
C ILE A 681 22.20 -18.62 -15.92
N ASP A 682 21.80 -19.90 -16.03
CA ASP A 682 21.41 -20.53 -17.30
C ASP A 682 19.87 -20.61 -17.50
N GLY A 683 19.45 -20.51 -18.77
CA GLY A 683 18.08 -20.17 -19.20
C GLY A 683 16.94 -21.06 -18.68
N ALA A 684 17.22 -22.31 -18.28
CA ALA A 684 16.22 -23.23 -17.73
C ALA A 684 15.78 -22.87 -16.29
N ALA A 685 16.63 -22.22 -15.50
CA ALA A 685 16.39 -21.91 -14.09
C ALA A 685 15.57 -20.63 -13.86
N ARG A 686 15.65 -19.66 -14.78
CA ARG A 686 14.69 -18.53 -14.86
C ARG A 686 13.24 -19.02 -14.96
N GLY A 687 13.06 -20.23 -15.47
CA GLY A 687 11.79 -20.95 -15.51
C GLY A 687 11.18 -21.26 -14.14
N ILE A 688 11.97 -21.53 -13.10
CA ILE A 688 11.44 -21.83 -11.75
C ILE A 688 10.82 -20.58 -11.14
N ALA A 689 11.54 -19.46 -11.12
CA ALA A 689 11.02 -18.18 -10.67
C ALA A 689 9.80 -17.75 -11.50
N PHE A 690 9.79 -18.11 -12.79
CA PHE A 690 8.64 -17.93 -13.65
C PHE A 690 7.40 -18.71 -13.13
N VAL A 691 7.57 -20.02 -12.97
CA VAL A 691 6.53 -20.98 -12.56
C VAL A 691 6.05 -20.74 -11.13
N TRP A 692 6.93 -20.32 -10.22
CA TRP A 692 6.57 -19.96 -8.85
C TRP A 692 5.54 -18.83 -8.82
N ARG A 693 5.78 -17.72 -9.53
CA ARG A 693 4.77 -16.64 -9.55
C ARG A 693 3.52 -17.04 -10.33
N LEU A 694 3.61 -17.96 -11.31
CA LEU A 694 2.42 -18.55 -11.92
C LEU A 694 1.63 -19.38 -10.90
N ALA A 695 2.29 -20.14 -10.03
CA ALA A 695 1.63 -20.96 -9.01
C ALA A 695 0.91 -20.11 -7.96
N GLN A 696 1.47 -18.95 -7.62
CA GLN A 696 0.84 -17.96 -6.73
C GLN A 696 -0.39 -17.32 -7.37
N ASN A 697 -0.25 -16.80 -8.60
CA ASN A 697 -1.36 -16.21 -9.34
C ASN A 697 -1.05 -16.12 -10.86
N PRO A 698 -1.52 -17.09 -11.68
CA PRO A 698 -1.21 -17.14 -13.12
C PRO A 698 -1.80 -15.94 -13.87
N ALA A 699 -2.92 -15.45 -13.38
CA ALA A 699 -3.70 -14.34 -13.92
C ALA A 699 -3.00 -13.00 -13.71
N VAL A 700 -2.45 -12.75 -12.51
CA VAL A 700 -1.86 -11.46 -12.15
C VAL A 700 -0.56 -11.17 -12.92
N ARG A 701 0.28 -12.17 -13.19
CA ARG A 701 1.57 -11.91 -13.85
C ARG A 701 1.46 -11.58 -15.34
N TYR A 702 0.46 -12.09 -16.05
CA TYR A 702 0.40 -12.00 -17.52
C TYR A 702 -0.68 -11.10 -18.08
N GLY A 703 -1.59 -10.55 -17.28
CA GLY A 703 -2.63 -9.73 -17.89
C GLY A 703 -3.80 -9.32 -17.03
N ILE A 704 -4.22 -10.16 -16.08
CA ILE A 704 -5.18 -9.73 -15.06
C ILE A 704 -4.48 -8.75 -14.14
N GLY A 705 -3.19 -8.92 -13.85
CA GLY A 705 -2.42 -7.90 -13.17
C GLY A 705 -1.96 -6.81 -14.12
N GLN A 706 -1.53 -6.99 -15.36
CA GLN A 706 -1.24 -5.78 -16.18
C GLN A 706 -2.50 -4.92 -16.46
N GLY A 707 -3.70 -5.50 -16.55
CA GLY A 707 -4.97 -4.79 -16.70
C GLY A 707 -5.62 -4.35 -15.38
N ALA A 708 -5.57 -5.16 -14.33
CA ALA A 708 -6.08 -4.84 -12.98
C ALA A 708 -5.02 -4.27 -12.03
N ARG A 709 -3.73 -4.29 -12.40
CA ARG A 709 -2.64 -3.40 -11.96
C ARG A 709 -2.54 -2.20 -12.87
N LYS A 710 -3.14 -2.14 -14.07
CA LYS A 710 -3.45 -0.84 -14.71
C LYS A 710 -4.71 -0.20 -14.13
N ALA A 711 -5.73 -1.00 -13.78
CA ALA A 711 -6.89 -0.57 -13.00
C ALA A 711 -6.53 -0.32 -11.53
N ALA A 712 -5.65 -1.13 -10.94
CA ALA A 712 -5.05 -0.83 -9.65
C ALA A 712 -3.90 0.15 -9.81
N GLU A 713 -3.34 0.46 -10.98
CA GLU A 713 -2.52 1.65 -11.22
C GLU A 713 -3.44 2.86 -11.34
N ASN A 714 -4.73 2.73 -11.67
CA ASN A 714 -5.68 3.81 -11.36
C ASN A 714 -5.72 3.99 -9.85
N TRP A 715 -5.87 2.93 -9.05
CA TRP A 715 -5.84 3.01 -7.59
C TRP A 715 -4.47 3.45 -7.03
N GLU A 716 -3.34 3.00 -7.57
CA GLU A 716 -1.96 3.32 -7.15
C GLU A 716 -1.51 4.69 -7.68
N ARG A 717 -2.03 5.17 -8.83
CA ARG A 717 -1.85 6.55 -9.30
C ARG A 717 -2.74 7.50 -8.52
N ILE A 718 -3.96 7.12 -8.19
CA ILE A 718 -4.78 7.82 -7.19
C ILE A 718 -4.04 7.89 -5.84
N LYS A 719 -3.35 6.80 -5.45
CA LYS A 719 -2.45 6.79 -4.30
C LYS A 719 -1.24 7.73 -4.50
N ALA A 720 -0.72 7.86 -5.73
CA ALA A 720 0.39 8.76 -6.07
C ALA A 720 -0.01 10.25 -6.16
N LEU A 721 -1.26 10.58 -6.53
CA LEU A 721 -1.78 11.96 -6.61
C LEU A 721 -1.77 12.68 -5.25
N CYS A 722 -1.69 11.92 -4.16
CA CYS A 722 -1.71 12.40 -2.79
C CYS A 722 -0.34 12.34 -2.10
N LYS A 723 0.73 11.87 -2.76
CA LYS A 723 2.06 12.05 -2.17
C LYS A 723 2.34 13.56 -2.12
N PRO A 724 2.70 14.15 -0.96
CA PRO A 724 3.36 15.45 -0.97
C PRO A 724 4.49 15.36 -1.98
N ALA A 725 4.73 16.41 -2.76
CA ALA A 725 5.73 16.42 -3.82
C ALA A 725 7.14 16.11 -3.28
N ALA A 726 7.42 14.83 -3.14
CA ALA A 726 8.67 14.13 -3.00
C ALA A 726 8.44 12.89 -3.88
N GLU A 727 8.94 12.80 -5.09
CA GLU A 727 9.97 13.55 -5.79
C GLU A 727 9.43 13.80 -7.19
N THR A 728 9.29 15.06 -7.60
CA THR A 728 9.29 15.30 -9.05
C THR A 728 10.68 14.96 -9.53
N GLU A 729 10.75 13.97 -10.41
CA GLU A 729 11.84 13.79 -11.37
C GLU A 729 12.11 15.17 -11.98
N VAL A 730 13.16 15.83 -11.51
CA VAL A 730 13.62 17.10 -12.08
C VAL A 730 14.41 16.72 -13.32
N ASP A 731 13.98 17.20 -14.49
CA ASP A 731 14.75 17.06 -15.73
C ASP A 731 16.21 17.48 -15.49
N GLY A 732 17.14 16.53 -15.65
CA GLY A 732 18.55 16.73 -15.36
C GLY A 732 19.08 16.23 -14.03
N ILE A 733 18.34 15.34 -13.38
CA ILE A 733 18.82 14.48 -12.30
C ILE A 733 18.88 13.05 -12.86
N PRO A 734 19.99 12.30 -12.71
CA PRO A 734 20.04 10.93 -13.21
C PRO A 734 19.01 10.06 -12.48
N PRO A 735 18.26 9.20 -13.18
CA PRO A 735 17.31 8.29 -12.54
C PRO A 735 18.07 7.22 -11.76
N GLY A 736 18.18 7.42 -10.45
CA GLY A 736 18.80 6.48 -9.53
C GLY A 736 18.56 6.91 -8.08
N ARG A 737 17.62 6.24 -7.42
CA ARG A 737 17.17 6.33 -6.02
C ARG A 737 16.05 7.35 -5.81
N ILE A 738 14.86 6.81 -5.53
CA ILE A 738 13.71 7.46 -4.89
C ILE A 738 14.05 7.79 -3.41
N THR A 739 15.32 8.13 -3.12
CA THR A 739 15.80 8.46 -1.77
C THR A 739 16.91 9.51 -1.75
N SER A 740 17.49 9.95 -2.88
CA SER A 740 18.47 11.03 -2.83
C SER A 740 17.75 12.36 -2.64
N GLU A 741 17.78 12.90 -1.42
CA GLU A 741 17.14 14.17 -1.11
C GLU A 741 17.92 15.31 -1.77
N TYR A 742 17.36 15.87 -2.85
CA TYR A 742 17.90 17.10 -3.43
C TYR A 742 17.30 18.32 -2.72
N THR A 743 18.14 19.05 -2.00
CA THR A 743 17.78 20.33 -1.39
C THR A 743 18.11 21.46 -2.36
N ASP A 744 17.14 22.31 -2.71
CA ASP A 744 17.40 23.52 -3.48
C ASP A 744 18.09 24.56 -2.57
N ILE A 745 19.30 24.96 -2.94
CA ILE A 745 20.15 25.91 -2.22
C ILE A 745 20.42 27.17 -3.07
N THR A 746 19.53 27.47 -4.01
CA THR A 746 19.68 28.66 -4.88
C THR A 746 19.56 29.95 -4.07
N VAL A 747 20.54 30.86 -4.22
CA VAL A 747 20.54 32.17 -3.56
C VAL A 747 20.49 33.28 -4.62
N GLY A 748 19.38 34.01 -4.71
CA GLY A 748 19.17 35.13 -5.64
C GLY A 748 18.87 34.70 -7.09
N PHE A 749 19.04 35.60 -8.06
CA PHE A 749 18.81 35.37 -9.50
C PHE A 749 19.89 34.51 -10.20
N SER A 750 20.60 33.67 -9.45
CA SER A 750 21.67 32.83 -9.99
C SER A 750 21.14 31.56 -10.66
N ARG A 751 22.01 30.86 -11.40
CA ARG A 751 21.74 29.49 -11.87
C ARG A 751 21.27 28.61 -10.71
N ARG A 752 20.35 27.68 -10.97
CA ARG A 752 19.78 26.78 -9.96
C ARG A 752 20.87 25.93 -9.32
N ASN A 753 20.99 26.02 -7.99
CA ASN A 753 21.96 25.25 -7.21
C ASN A 753 21.19 24.25 -6.32
N ILE A 754 21.55 22.98 -6.39
CA ILE A 754 20.98 21.93 -5.55
C ILE A 754 22.09 21.21 -4.78
N GLN A 755 21.78 20.67 -3.61
CA GLN A 755 22.66 19.83 -2.82
C GLN A 755 22.01 18.46 -2.67
N THR A 756 22.81 17.41 -2.80
CA THR A 756 22.40 16.02 -2.56
C THR A 756 23.06 15.48 -1.30
N ASP A 757 22.54 14.39 -0.78
CA ASP A 757 23.16 13.51 0.23
C ASP A 757 24.13 12.47 -0.40
N VAL A 758 24.17 12.37 -1.73
CA VAL A 758 24.99 11.40 -2.48
C VAL A 758 26.39 11.94 -2.76
N GLY A 759 27.42 11.22 -2.30
CA GLY A 759 28.83 11.55 -2.54
C GLY A 759 29.25 11.37 -4.01
N LYS A 760 30.40 11.94 -4.39
CA LYS A 760 30.88 11.97 -5.79
C LYS A 760 30.92 10.58 -6.46
N ALA A 761 31.54 9.59 -5.82
CA ALA A 761 31.73 8.27 -6.41
C ALA A 761 30.40 7.56 -6.70
N GLU A 762 29.43 7.71 -5.80
CA GLU A 762 28.08 7.16 -5.97
C GLU A 762 27.31 7.91 -7.06
N PHE A 763 27.45 9.24 -7.13
CA PHE A 763 26.85 10.07 -8.17
C PHE A 763 27.32 9.68 -9.57
N GLU A 764 28.62 9.42 -9.74
CA GLU A 764 29.22 8.98 -11.00
C GLU A 764 28.80 7.56 -11.39
N ALA A 765 28.75 6.64 -10.43
CA ALA A 765 28.25 5.28 -10.65
C ALA A 765 26.80 5.28 -11.16
N ASN A 766 25.93 6.11 -10.57
CA ASN A 766 24.53 6.23 -10.97
C ASN A 766 24.39 6.77 -12.41
N LEU A 767 25.28 7.65 -12.85
CA LEU A 767 25.30 8.15 -14.23
C LEU A 767 25.64 7.03 -15.23
N VAL A 768 26.66 6.23 -14.93
CA VAL A 768 27.06 5.09 -15.78
C VAL A 768 25.94 4.04 -15.85
N GLU A 769 25.33 3.71 -14.71
CA GLU A 769 24.19 2.78 -14.63
C GLU A 769 22.98 3.29 -15.42
N SER A 770 22.77 4.61 -15.44
CA SER A 770 21.75 5.28 -16.26
C SER A 770 22.09 5.33 -17.75
N GLY A 771 23.17 4.69 -18.20
CA GLY A 771 23.59 4.62 -19.59
C GLY A 771 24.32 5.87 -20.10
N TYR A 772 24.87 6.71 -19.20
CA TYR A 772 25.78 7.77 -19.62
C TYR A 772 27.18 7.22 -19.88
N VAL A 773 27.82 7.72 -20.92
CA VAL A 773 29.21 7.38 -21.25
C VAL A 773 30.14 8.35 -20.54
N GLN A 774 31.02 7.82 -19.69
CA GLN A 774 32.06 8.60 -19.01
C GLN A 774 33.26 8.83 -19.93
N THR A 775 33.73 10.06 -19.97
CA THR A 775 34.97 10.50 -20.61
C THR A 775 35.69 11.50 -19.71
N LEU A 776 36.99 11.65 -19.87
CA LEU A 776 37.75 12.66 -19.12
C LEU A 776 37.77 13.98 -19.89
N SER A 777 37.66 15.11 -19.18
CA SER A 777 37.86 16.42 -19.79
C SER A 777 39.26 16.56 -20.41
N LYS A 778 39.42 17.42 -21.41
CA LYS A 778 40.70 17.60 -22.12
C LYS A 778 41.87 18.01 -21.22
N ASP A 779 41.57 18.67 -20.10
CA ASP A 779 42.55 19.09 -19.10
C ASP A 779 42.76 18.05 -17.97
N GLY A 780 42.05 16.93 -18.01
CA GLY A 780 42.17 15.83 -17.04
C GLY A 780 41.56 16.12 -15.66
N LYS A 781 40.79 17.21 -15.52
CA LYS A 781 40.34 17.76 -14.23
C LYS A 781 38.85 17.55 -13.93
N ALA A 782 38.11 16.93 -14.84
CA ALA A 782 36.68 16.68 -14.66
C ALA A 782 36.25 15.41 -15.40
N ASP A 783 35.32 14.68 -14.78
CA ASP A 783 34.63 13.57 -15.40
C ASP A 783 33.42 14.11 -16.18
N ILE A 784 33.34 13.75 -17.46
CA ILE A 784 32.28 14.17 -18.38
C ILE A 784 31.41 12.98 -18.73
N PHE A 785 30.13 13.05 -18.41
CA PHE A 785 29.15 12.02 -18.71
C PHE A 785 28.19 12.52 -19.78
N THR A 786 28.02 11.78 -20.89
CA THR A 786 27.10 12.18 -21.97
C THR A 786 26.11 11.08 -22.35
N LYS A 787 24.86 11.47 -22.61
CA LYS A 787 23.77 10.62 -23.11
C LYS A 787 22.75 11.46 -23.86
N ASP A 788 22.34 11.05 -25.06
CA ASP A 788 21.26 11.68 -25.84
C ASP A 788 21.36 13.22 -25.99
N GLY A 789 22.60 13.74 -26.10
CA GLY A 789 22.88 15.17 -26.22
C GLY A 789 22.96 15.94 -24.89
N ALA A 790 22.57 15.33 -23.77
CA ALA A 790 22.77 15.86 -22.42
C ALA A 790 24.17 15.55 -21.88
N ARG A 791 24.66 16.40 -20.97
CA ARG A 791 26.01 16.32 -20.41
C ARG A 791 26.05 16.65 -18.91
N TYR A 792 26.71 15.81 -18.12
CA TYR A 792 27.20 16.18 -16.79
C TYR A 792 28.70 16.44 -16.82
N THR A 793 29.16 17.40 -16.02
CA THR A 793 30.57 17.63 -15.74
C THR A 793 30.78 17.58 -14.23
N VAL A 794 31.44 16.53 -13.74
CA VAL A 794 31.70 16.27 -12.32
C VAL A 794 33.15 16.62 -11.98
N ARG A 795 33.37 17.29 -10.85
CA ARG A 795 34.69 17.81 -10.41
C ARG A 795 34.93 17.48 -8.95
N ASP A 796 36.15 17.08 -8.61
CA ASP A 796 36.57 16.75 -7.23
C ASP A 796 36.56 17.95 -6.28
N GLU A 797 37.00 19.12 -6.76
CA GLU A 797 37.02 20.34 -5.95
C GLU A 797 36.63 21.57 -6.78
N SER A 798 35.54 22.22 -6.39
CA SER A 798 35.27 23.60 -6.80
C SER A 798 35.97 24.59 -5.86
N THR A 799 36.08 25.86 -6.23
CA THR A 799 36.58 26.95 -5.36
C THR A 799 35.82 27.09 -4.03
N ALA A 800 34.68 26.39 -3.86
CA ALA A 800 33.89 26.34 -2.66
C ALA A 800 34.23 25.16 -1.71
N GLY A 801 35.21 24.31 -2.03
CA GLY A 801 35.74 23.27 -1.11
C GLY A 801 35.00 21.93 -1.08
N TYR A 802 34.11 21.67 -2.05
CA TYR A 802 33.34 20.42 -2.19
C TYR A 802 33.31 19.96 -3.65
N PRO A 803 33.14 18.65 -3.92
CA PRO A 803 32.88 18.15 -5.25
C PRO A 803 31.56 18.70 -5.80
N THR A 804 31.51 18.90 -7.12
CA THR A 804 30.31 19.45 -7.77
C THR A 804 30.07 18.79 -9.12
N ALA A 805 28.80 18.59 -9.47
CA ALA A 805 28.38 18.25 -10.82
C ALA A 805 27.62 19.41 -11.46
N GLU A 806 27.83 19.66 -12.75
CA GLU A 806 27.07 20.62 -13.54
C GLU A 806 26.32 19.88 -14.66
N TYR A 807 25.00 20.05 -14.72
CA TYR A 807 24.15 19.44 -15.75
C TYR A 807 23.84 20.43 -16.87
N ILE A 808 23.94 19.93 -18.11
CA ILE A 808 23.63 20.64 -19.34
C ILE A 808 22.67 19.76 -20.16
N PRO A 809 21.41 20.17 -20.35
CA PRO A 809 20.45 19.43 -21.17
C PRO A 809 20.79 19.52 -22.66
N ALA A 810 20.24 18.59 -23.43
CA ALA A 810 20.43 18.56 -24.88
C ALA A 810 20.03 19.90 -25.53
N GLY A 811 20.94 20.46 -26.33
CA GLY A 811 20.72 21.74 -27.03
C GLY A 811 20.96 23.00 -26.19
N ALA A 812 21.29 22.90 -24.90
CA ALA A 812 21.59 24.07 -24.08
C ALA A 812 23.06 24.52 -24.21
N PRO A 813 23.34 25.84 -24.33
CA PRO A 813 24.70 26.34 -24.49
C PRO A 813 25.51 26.37 -23.17
N ARG A 814 24.85 26.25 -22.00
CA ARG A 814 25.45 26.37 -20.66
C ARG A 814 24.71 25.50 -19.65
N GLY A 815 25.35 25.21 -18.51
CA GLY A 815 24.74 24.46 -17.41
C GLY A 815 23.51 25.14 -16.82
N THR A 816 22.46 24.35 -16.69
CA THR A 816 21.16 24.76 -16.15
C THR A 816 21.04 24.44 -14.67
N ILE A 817 21.78 23.43 -14.18
CA ILE A 817 21.77 23.01 -12.78
C ILE A 817 23.21 22.78 -12.31
N LYS A 818 23.53 23.33 -11.13
CA LYS A 818 24.76 22.99 -10.39
C LYS A 818 24.39 22.17 -9.16
N ILE A 819 25.09 21.06 -8.97
CA ILE A 819 24.83 20.07 -7.93
C ILE A 819 26.04 20.04 -7.00
N ARG A 820 25.82 20.26 -5.72
CA ARG A 820 26.83 20.10 -4.67
C ARG A 820 26.77 18.67 -4.16
N LEU A 821 27.91 18.00 -4.20
CA LEU A 821 28.07 16.62 -3.75
C LEU A 821 28.80 16.65 -2.39
N PRO A 822 28.32 15.98 -1.33
CA PRO A 822 29.07 15.78 -0.10
C PRO A 822 30.38 15.02 -0.38
N LYS A 823 31.37 15.22 0.49
CA LYS A 823 32.66 14.54 0.41
C LYS A 823 32.53 13.06 0.73
#